data_AF-A0A6C2U099-F1
#
_entry.id   AF-A0A6C2U099-F1
#
_cell.length_a   1.000
_cell.length_b   1.000
_cell.length_c   1.000
_cell.angle_alpha   90.00
_cell.angle_beta   90.00
_cell.angle_gamma   90.00
#
_symmetry.space_group_name_H-M   'P 1'
#
loop_
_entity.id
_entity.type
_entity.pdbx_description
1 polymer ?
#
loop_
_entity_poly.entity_id
_entity_poly.type
_entity_poly.pdbx_seq_one_letter_code
_entity_poly.pdbx_strand_id
1 'polypeptide(L)'
;MIRLIVLLIMFSMTALAGLVPKPMFADPNYHGSCDPEVVWNDHAKEWWVFYTARRATLEKATYVGTPIGVVASKNLVDWTFKGYCSFDGEPGRPDMPVTFWAPGIIRDGDTCHMFVTYKDNAVAPWGGQGVIRHYVAPVSDLLNGWKLAGVPNFNQPDPIDASLIKVKDGFRAYYRVGKGGGIQWATSTDLETWENQGKCPGAVNAPERGFGYQEAPYVFKFRNWFWMLTDPHKGLAVFRSKDGIAWTQQERILEKPGTGAQDATLARHPSVAVINGRAFLFYHVEPNRPYPTPKAEDRTPEQKISFLQIAELQVKDGVLTCDRDAAVVSPVENLEVAPVAGRWSAQQAHAWHERQPWLVGANFVPSSAINQLEMWQADTFDPEAIDRELGWAAAIGMNTMRVFLHDICWREDKEGFFERIDHYLEIADRHGIGTMFVLFDGVWYPLPKAGKQPEPMPRTHNSGWVQSPGKAILADPAKQDALKGYVQDVIRRYKDDPRVLIWDLFNEPDNGNGGKWGGSAAEELPAPLKRYRATELLEKSFAWAREVAPSQPLTAGVWGNPKWFKEPSRIDLVSLRNSDILSFHTYHNPNDAMPVIGQIAAQERPALCTEYMARGTQSTFEGLLPQFKQHKIGAYNWGLVDGKSQTIYPWDSWKKTYTAEPEPWFHDVFRKDGTPYRQSEVDFIKHLTSEK
;
A
#
# COMPACT_ATOMS: atom_id res chain seq x y z
N MET A 1 49.66 11.96 -19.06
CA MET A 1 48.80 12.98 -18.44
C MET A 1 47.57 13.16 -19.33
N ILE A 2 46.55 12.32 -19.17
CA ILE A 2 45.24 12.46 -19.84
C ILE A 2 44.20 12.11 -18.77
N ARG A 3 43.41 13.10 -18.37
CA ARG A 3 42.31 12.99 -17.41
C ARG A 3 41.15 12.24 -18.07
N LEU A 4 40.76 11.10 -17.51
CA LEU A 4 39.49 10.48 -17.84
C LEU A 4 38.42 11.07 -16.92
N ILE A 5 37.64 12.00 -17.45
CA ILE A 5 36.42 12.50 -16.82
C ILE A 5 35.39 11.37 -16.94
N VAL A 6 35.14 10.66 -15.84
CA VAL A 6 33.98 9.77 -15.74
C VAL A 6 32.77 10.66 -15.52
N LEU A 7 32.03 10.88 -16.61
CA LEU A 7 30.71 11.49 -16.55
C LEU A 7 29.78 10.46 -15.88
N LEU A 8 29.47 10.68 -14.59
CA LEU A 8 28.42 9.94 -13.90
C LEU A 8 27.09 10.34 -14.57
N ILE A 9 26.61 9.51 -15.49
CA ILE A 9 25.21 9.55 -15.90
C ILE A 9 24.42 8.99 -14.72
N MET A 10 23.99 9.88 -13.81
CA MET A 10 22.90 9.56 -12.90
C MET A 10 21.65 9.36 -13.77
N PHE A 11 21.34 8.10 -14.08
CA PHE A 11 19.95 7.75 -14.29
C PHE A 11 19.25 8.03 -12.97
N SER A 12 18.58 9.18 -12.85
CA SER A 12 17.50 9.30 -11.89
C SER A 12 16.37 8.40 -12.38
N MET A 13 16.48 7.11 -12.07
CA MET A 13 15.26 6.38 -11.73
C MET A 13 14.74 7.11 -10.51
N THR A 14 13.79 8.02 -10.72
CA THR A 14 12.82 8.34 -9.67
C THR A 14 12.13 7.01 -9.37
N ALA A 15 12.75 6.20 -8.51
CA ALA A 15 12.05 5.12 -7.84
C ALA A 15 10.88 5.80 -7.15
N LEU A 16 9.67 5.62 -7.68
CA LEU A 16 8.49 6.07 -6.97
C LEU A 16 8.51 5.38 -5.59
N ALA A 17 8.40 6.19 -4.55
CA ALA A 17 8.77 5.81 -3.19
C ALA A 17 7.71 4.89 -2.57
N GLY A 18 8.04 3.63 -2.28
CA GLY A 18 7.16 2.81 -1.43
C GLY A 18 7.32 1.29 -1.54
N LEU A 19 7.79 0.73 -2.66
CA LEU A 19 8.05 -0.72 -2.74
C LEU A 19 9.42 -1.08 -2.20
N VAL A 20 9.47 -2.03 -1.27
CA VAL A 20 10.74 -2.46 -0.67
C VAL A 20 11.50 -3.38 -1.64
N PRO A 21 12.80 -3.11 -1.91
CA PRO A 21 13.61 -3.95 -2.78
C PRO A 21 13.85 -5.36 -2.20
N LYS A 22 14.09 -6.31 -3.10
CA LYS A 22 14.55 -7.68 -2.79
C LYS A 22 15.83 -7.93 -3.59
N PRO A 23 17.00 -8.12 -2.94
CA PRO A 23 17.19 -8.20 -1.50
C PRO A 23 17.05 -6.81 -0.87
N MET A 24 16.74 -6.78 0.42
CA MET A 24 16.68 -5.53 1.17
C MET A 24 18.06 -4.89 1.30
N PHE A 25 19.08 -5.70 1.61
CA PHE A 25 20.44 -5.22 1.82
C PHE A 25 21.48 -6.33 1.68
N ALA A 26 22.69 -5.96 1.26
CA ALA A 26 23.90 -6.78 1.29
C ALA A 26 25.02 -5.99 1.95
N ASP A 27 25.74 -6.59 2.90
CA ASP A 27 26.90 -5.95 3.50
C ASP A 27 27.96 -5.63 2.42
N PRO A 28 28.43 -4.36 2.31
CA PRO A 28 29.31 -3.93 1.22
C PRO A 28 30.76 -4.43 1.35
N ASN A 29 31.17 -4.88 2.53
CA ASN A 29 32.55 -5.35 2.77
C ASN A 29 32.66 -6.87 2.65
N TYR A 30 31.63 -7.60 3.12
CA TYR A 30 31.70 -9.05 3.26
C TYR A 30 30.60 -9.82 2.57
N HIS A 31 29.53 -9.18 2.10
CA HIS A 31 28.35 -9.86 1.56
C HIS A 31 27.79 -10.93 2.51
N GLY A 32 27.89 -10.70 3.82
CA GLY A 32 27.52 -11.65 4.87
C GLY A 32 26.58 -11.05 5.90
N SER A 33 25.54 -10.35 5.48
CA SER A 33 24.57 -9.72 6.40
C SER A 33 23.63 -10.78 6.99
N CYS A 34 23.81 -11.12 8.27
CA CYS A 34 23.10 -12.19 8.97
C CYS A 34 22.52 -11.74 10.30
N ASP A 35 21.58 -12.51 10.85
CA ASP A 35 21.07 -12.36 12.21
C ASP A 35 20.61 -10.92 12.52
N PRO A 36 19.61 -10.40 11.76
CA PRO A 36 19.17 -9.02 11.87
C PRO A 36 18.44 -8.75 13.19
N GLU A 37 18.53 -7.51 13.66
CA GLU A 37 17.71 -6.95 14.72
C GLU A 37 17.25 -5.54 14.38
N VAL A 38 15.94 -5.36 14.23
CA VAL A 38 15.32 -4.09 13.82
C VAL A 38 14.88 -3.26 15.03
N VAL A 39 15.25 -1.98 15.03
CA VAL A 39 14.94 -1.03 16.11
C VAL A 39 14.54 0.33 15.51
N TRP A 40 13.54 0.99 16.10
CA TRP A 40 13.25 2.39 15.80
C TRP A 40 14.19 3.30 16.57
N ASN A 41 14.99 4.10 15.85
CA ASN A 41 15.83 5.15 16.43
C ASN A 41 15.05 6.47 16.45
N ASP A 42 14.60 6.87 17.64
CA ASP A 42 13.80 8.08 17.82
C ASP A 42 14.58 9.39 17.68
N HIS A 43 15.89 9.36 17.89
CA HIS A 43 16.73 10.54 17.72
C HIS A 43 16.93 10.83 16.22
N ALA A 44 17.27 9.78 15.45
CA ALA A 44 17.47 9.88 14.01
C ALA A 44 16.15 9.92 13.20
N LYS A 45 15.04 9.48 13.81
CA LYS A 45 13.76 9.24 13.12
C LYS A 45 13.93 8.26 11.94
N GLU A 46 14.64 7.17 12.22
CA GLU A 46 15.00 6.13 11.26
C GLU A 46 14.78 4.74 11.88
N TRP A 47 14.37 3.78 11.06
CA TRP A 47 14.49 2.35 11.37
C TRP A 47 15.93 1.92 11.16
N TRP A 48 16.52 1.28 12.16
CA TRP A 48 17.88 0.76 12.12
C TRP A 48 17.82 -0.77 12.19
N VAL A 49 18.62 -1.44 11.37
CA VAL A 49 18.84 -2.89 11.46
C VAL A 49 20.29 -3.14 11.81
N PHE A 50 20.50 -3.78 12.96
CA PHE A 50 21.78 -4.29 13.41
C PHE A 50 21.92 -5.72 12.92
N TYR A 51 23.10 -6.13 12.48
CA TYR A 51 23.27 -7.48 11.94
C TYR A 51 24.67 -8.02 12.21
N THR A 52 24.80 -9.34 12.35
CA THR A 52 26.09 -10.03 12.32
C THR A 52 26.70 -9.88 10.92
N ALA A 53 27.84 -9.19 10.81
CA ALA A 53 28.57 -9.08 9.55
C ALA A 53 29.52 -10.29 9.39
N ARG A 54 28.97 -11.40 8.89
CA ARG A 54 29.76 -12.61 8.57
C ARG A 54 30.73 -12.33 7.44
N ARG A 55 31.89 -12.98 7.49
CA ARG A 55 32.96 -12.80 6.49
C ARG A 55 32.79 -13.77 5.34
N ALA A 56 31.70 -13.63 4.59
CA ALA A 56 31.27 -14.60 3.57
C ALA A 56 32.25 -14.72 2.40
N THR A 57 32.95 -13.64 2.07
CA THR A 57 33.99 -13.60 1.03
C THR A 57 35.28 -14.36 1.37
N LEU A 58 35.43 -14.86 2.60
CA LEU A 58 36.60 -15.64 3.01
C LEU A 58 36.39 -17.15 2.82
N GLU A 59 37.47 -17.83 2.41
CA GLU A 59 37.52 -19.29 2.32
C GLU A 59 37.30 -19.96 3.69
N LYS A 60 37.87 -19.39 4.75
CA LYS A 60 37.78 -19.89 6.13
C LYS A 60 37.37 -18.76 7.08
N ALA A 61 36.96 -19.13 8.30
CA ALA A 61 36.66 -18.20 9.40
C ALA A 61 35.44 -17.26 9.18
N THR A 62 34.53 -17.62 8.29
CA THR A 62 33.34 -16.83 7.95
C THR A 62 32.47 -16.42 9.14
N TYR A 63 32.29 -17.32 10.12
CA TYR A 63 31.40 -17.06 11.25
C TYR A 63 32.10 -16.39 12.42
N VAL A 64 33.42 -16.22 12.41
CA VAL A 64 34.13 -15.62 13.55
C VAL A 64 34.73 -14.29 13.16
N GLY A 65 35.22 -13.50 14.11
CA GLY A 65 35.79 -12.18 13.83
C GLY A 65 34.78 -11.17 13.28
N THR A 66 33.50 -11.37 13.61
CA THR A 66 32.38 -10.62 13.04
C THR A 66 32.07 -9.38 13.90
N PRO A 67 32.06 -8.17 13.32
CA PRO A 67 31.45 -7.01 13.98
C PRO A 67 29.92 -7.04 13.85
N ILE A 68 29.25 -6.12 14.55
CA ILE A 68 27.82 -5.81 14.32
C ILE A 68 27.74 -4.66 13.32
N GLY A 69 27.17 -4.90 12.14
CA GLY A 69 26.89 -3.88 11.13
C GLY A 69 25.56 -3.18 11.35
N VAL A 70 25.42 -1.97 10.83
CA VAL A 70 24.23 -1.14 10.96
C VAL A 70 23.80 -0.60 9.61
N VAL A 71 22.54 -0.80 9.26
CA VAL A 71 21.86 -0.08 8.18
C VAL A 71 20.69 0.71 8.72
N ALA A 72 20.33 1.81 8.07
CA ALA A 72 19.17 2.59 8.45
C ALA A 72 18.29 3.00 7.27
N SER A 73 17.00 3.18 7.54
CA SER A 73 16.02 3.65 6.57
C SER A 73 14.95 4.51 7.25
N LYS A 74 14.53 5.59 6.59
CA LYS A 74 13.37 6.39 7.03
C LYS A 74 12.03 5.76 6.64
N ASN A 75 12.04 4.97 5.57
CA ASN A 75 10.83 4.53 4.86
C ASN A 75 10.80 3.02 4.58
N LEU A 76 11.72 2.23 5.15
CA LEU A 76 11.89 0.78 4.90
C LEU A 76 12.26 0.41 3.44
N VAL A 77 12.39 1.38 2.55
CA VAL A 77 12.74 1.18 1.13
C VAL A 77 14.21 1.47 0.92
N ASP A 78 14.64 2.67 1.29
CA ASP A 78 15.99 3.16 1.05
C ASP A 78 16.86 2.86 2.27
N TRP A 79 17.77 1.88 2.14
CA TRP A 79 18.65 1.44 3.22
C TRP A 79 20.07 1.96 3.02
N THR A 80 20.59 2.68 4.02
CA THR A 80 21.94 3.24 4.03
C THR A 80 22.81 2.50 5.05
N PHE A 81 23.96 1.99 4.62
CA PHE A 81 24.96 1.43 5.53
C PHE A 81 25.59 2.55 6.37
N LYS A 82 25.48 2.44 7.70
CA LYS A 82 25.99 3.42 8.67
C LYS A 82 27.39 3.06 9.19
N GLY A 83 27.81 1.81 9.04
CA GLY A 83 29.09 1.31 9.53
C GLY A 83 28.94 0.12 10.48
N TYR A 84 29.97 -0.13 11.27
CA TYR A 84 30.01 -1.16 12.30
C TYR A 84 29.98 -0.54 13.69
N CYS A 85 29.29 -1.16 14.64
CA CYS A 85 29.20 -0.67 16.01
C CYS A 85 30.57 -0.62 16.70
N SER A 86 30.81 0.46 17.45
CA SER A 86 31.90 0.53 18.42
C SER A 86 31.44 0.04 19.78
N PHE A 87 32.23 -0.80 20.44
CA PHE A 87 31.98 -1.31 21.79
C PHE A 87 33.10 -0.89 22.72
N ASP A 88 32.77 -0.31 23.86
CA ASP A 88 33.72 0.21 24.85
C ASP A 88 34.73 1.24 24.31
N GLY A 89 34.40 1.87 23.17
CA GLY A 89 35.29 2.82 22.47
C GLY A 89 36.19 2.15 21.42
N GLU A 90 36.17 0.82 21.31
CA GLU A 90 36.86 0.09 20.26
C GLU A 90 35.99 0.05 18.99
N PRO A 91 36.46 0.62 17.86
CA PRO A 91 35.68 0.66 16.63
C PRO A 91 35.54 -0.73 16.01
N GLY A 92 34.30 -1.09 15.70
CA GLY A 92 33.99 -2.24 14.86
C GLY A 92 34.60 -2.06 13.47
N ARG A 93 35.22 -3.12 12.97
CA ARG A 93 35.86 -3.13 11.65
C ARG A 93 35.84 -4.53 11.06
N PRO A 94 36.09 -4.66 9.76
CA PRO A 94 36.48 -5.92 9.17
C PRO A 94 37.56 -6.65 9.99
N ASP A 95 37.39 -7.96 10.17
CA ASP A 95 38.37 -8.91 10.70
C ASP A 95 38.72 -8.67 12.17
N MET A 96 37.67 -8.49 12.97
CA MET A 96 37.80 -8.33 14.40
C MET A 96 38.54 -9.54 15.02
N PRO A 97 39.38 -9.32 16.05
CA PRO A 97 39.99 -10.41 16.80
C PRO A 97 38.98 -11.15 17.70
N VAL A 98 37.82 -10.54 17.93
CA VAL A 98 36.69 -11.05 18.72
C VAL A 98 35.46 -11.22 17.83
N THR A 99 34.46 -11.94 18.30
CA THR A 99 33.25 -12.23 17.53
C THR A 99 32.01 -11.69 18.24
N PHE A 100 31.16 -10.98 17.51
CA PHE A 100 29.82 -10.59 17.93
C PHE A 100 28.77 -11.21 17.02
N TRP A 101 27.80 -11.94 17.58
CA TRP A 101 26.66 -12.50 16.85
C TRP A 101 25.33 -12.07 17.45
N ALA A 102 24.32 -12.04 16.56
CA ALA A 102 22.90 -12.05 16.90
C ALA A 102 22.56 -11.04 18.00
N PRO A 103 22.64 -9.73 17.69
CA PRO A 103 22.29 -8.70 18.65
C PRO A 103 20.79 -8.80 18.97
N GLY A 104 20.42 -8.83 20.25
CA GLY A 104 19.06 -8.56 20.71
C GLY A 104 18.98 -7.19 21.34
N ILE A 105 18.10 -6.31 20.88
CA ILE A 105 18.10 -4.91 21.32
C ILE A 105 16.71 -4.52 21.82
N ILE A 106 16.69 -3.90 23.00
CA ILE A 106 15.49 -3.29 23.55
C ILE A 106 15.78 -1.86 24.00
N ARG A 107 14.80 -0.98 23.82
CA ARG A 107 14.86 0.39 24.32
C ARG A 107 14.18 0.48 25.68
N ASP A 108 14.79 1.24 26.58
CA ASP A 108 14.17 1.70 27.82
C ASP A 108 14.54 3.17 28.09
N GLY A 109 13.56 4.07 28.11
CA GLY A 109 13.81 5.50 28.22
C GLY A 109 14.67 6.05 27.07
N ASP A 110 15.78 6.70 27.42
CA ASP A 110 16.71 7.33 26.48
C ASP A 110 17.93 6.43 26.16
N THR A 111 17.91 5.17 26.59
CA THR A 111 18.95 4.19 26.33
C THR A 111 18.43 2.99 25.54
N CYS A 112 19.33 2.38 24.77
CA CYS A 112 19.13 1.06 24.19
C CYS A 112 20.07 0.06 24.89
N HIS A 113 19.58 -1.15 25.06
CA HIS A 113 20.24 -2.26 25.73
C HIS A 113 20.41 -3.38 24.72
N MET A 114 21.66 -3.70 24.37
CA MET A 114 22.01 -4.76 23.44
C MET A 114 22.53 -5.98 24.21
N PHE A 115 21.90 -7.12 24.00
CA PHE A 115 22.34 -8.42 24.46
C PHE A 115 22.89 -9.17 23.26
N VAL A 116 24.22 -9.22 23.16
CA VAL A 116 24.91 -9.75 21.99
C VAL A 116 25.75 -10.96 22.40
N THR A 117 25.78 -11.97 21.53
CA THR A 117 26.64 -13.13 21.73
C THR A 117 28.08 -12.72 21.46
N TYR A 118 28.93 -12.74 22.49
CA TYR A 118 30.35 -12.43 22.41
C TYR A 118 31.20 -13.70 22.45
N LYS A 119 32.28 -13.73 21.67
CA LYS A 119 33.36 -14.70 21.79
C LYS A 119 34.70 -13.99 21.80
N ASP A 120 35.59 -14.46 22.67
CA ASP A 120 36.88 -13.84 22.97
C ASP A 120 37.95 -14.00 21.89
N ASN A 121 37.69 -14.82 20.87
CA ASN A 121 38.63 -15.06 19.79
C ASN A 121 37.92 -15.31 18.45
N ALA A 122 38.71 -15.22 17.38
CA ALA A 122 38.29 -15.49 16.00
C ALA A 122 38.83 -16.81 15.43
N VAL A 123 39.00 -17.85 16.26
CA VAL A 123 39.50 -19.17 15.82
C VAL A 123 38.42 -19.91 15.03
N ALA A 124 38.70 -20.29 13.78
CA ALA A 124 37.72 -20.98 12.93
C ALA A 124 37.39 -22.41 13.44
N PRO A 125 36.20 -22.94 13.15
CA PRO A 125 35.07 -22.28 12.47
C PRO A 125 34.14 -21.50 13.41
N TRP A 126 34.21 -21.71 14.73
CA TRP A 126 33.20 -21.21 15.70
C TRP A 126 33.73 -20.34 16.84
N GLY A 127 35.04 -20.21 17.02
CA GLY A 127 35.67 -19.40 18.06
C GLY A 127 35.58 -20.02 19.45
N GLY A 128 35.80 -19.19 20.48
CA GLY A 128 35.64 -19.55 21.88
C GLY A 128 34.19 -19.85 22.29
N GLN A 129 34.00 -20.10 23.59
CA GLN A 129 32.66 -20.27 24.17
C GLN A 129 31.84 -18.98 24.03
N GLY A 130 30.56 -19.13 23.70
CA GLY A 130 29.64 -18.00 23.62
C GLY A 130 29.30 -17.45 25.00
N VAL A 131 29.34 -16.12 25.14
CA VAL A 131 28.84 -15.40 26.31
C VAL A 131 27.93 -14.28 25.85
N ILE A 132 26.64 -14.31 26.23
CA ILE A 132 25.79 -13.13 26.05
C ILE A 132 26.32 -12.01 26.95
N ARG A 133 26.66 -10.86 26.35
CA ARG A 133 27.05 -9.62 27.05
C ARG A 133 25.98 -8.56 26.88
N HIS A 134 25.75 -7.78 27.93
CA HIS A 134 24.82 -6.66 27.94
C HIS A 134 25.59 -5.34 27.79
N TYR A 135 25.33 -4.64 26.70
CA TYR A 135 25.84 -3.29 26.43
C TYR A 135 24.71 -2.27 26.48
N VAL A 136 25.03 -1.05 26.90
CA VAL A 136 24.09 0.08 26.94
C VAL A 136 24.65 1.23 26.11
N ALA A 137 23.81 1.84 25.29
CA ALA A 137 24.12 3.05 24.53
C ALA A 137 23.00 4.08 24.68
N PRO A 138 23.30 5.40 24.67
CA PRO A 138 22.26 6.41 24.52
C PRO A 138 21.64 6.32 23.13
N VAL A 139 20.33 6.57 23.01
CA VAL A 139 19.60 6.56 21.73
C VAL A 139 20.19 7.52 20.69
N SER A 140 20.89 8.57 21.15
CA SER A 140 21.58 9.54 20.28
C SER A 140 22.86 9.01 19.64
N ASP A 141 23.44 7.90 20.12
CA ASP A 141 24.69 7.34 19.60
C ASP A 141 24.68 5.81 19.60
N LEU A 142 23.77 5.22 18.83
CA LEU A 142 23.66 3.77 18.68
C LEU A 142 24.73 3.16 17.75
N LEU A 143 25.59 3.98 17.13
CA LEU A 143 26.72 3.47 16.35
C LEU A 143 27.97 3.34 17.22
N ASN A 144 28.26 4.30 18.12
CA ASN A 144 29.53 4.34 18.85
C ASN A 144 29.40 4.29 20.37
N GLY A 145 28.18 4.42 20.90
CA GLY A 145 27.94 4.63 22.33
C GLY A 145 27.86 3.38 23.19
N TRP A 146 28.05 2.17 22.66
CA TRP A 146 27.85 0.93 23.41
C TRP A 146 28.93 0.72 24.46
N LYS A 147 28.53 0.68 25.75
CA LYS A 147 29.39 0.39 26.90
C LYS A 147 28.94 -0.87 27.62
N LEU A 148 29.89 -1.72 28.02
CA LEU A 148 29.58 -2.96 28.73
C LEU A 148 28.96 -2.63 30.09
N ALA A 149 27.71 -3.06 30.29
CA ALA A 149 27.00 -2.93 31.55
C ALA A 149 27.14 -4.20 32.41
N GLY A 150 27.17 -5.37 31.78
CA GLY A 150 27.34 -6.61 32.53
C GLY A 150 27.23 -7.89 31.70
N VAL A 151 27.21 -9.02 32.40
CA VAL A 151 26.97 -10.37 31.84
C VAL A 151 25.74 -10.95 32.55
N PRO A 152 24.60 -11.09 31.87
CA PRO A 152 23.38 -11.61 32.49
C PRO A 152 23.50 -13.09 32.86
N ASN A 153 22.76 -13.49 33.90
CA ASN A 153 22.70 -14.87 34.38
C ASN A 153 21.86 -15.80 33.47
N PHE A 154 22.36 -16.03 32.26
CA PHE A 154 21.70 -16.83 31.22
C PHE A 154 22.27 -18.26 31.12
N ASN A 155 22.69 -18.86 32.24
CA ASN A 155 23.34 -20.18 32.28
C ASN A 155 24.58 -20.26 31.38
N GLN A 156 25.47 -19.28 31.54
CA GLN A 156 26.77 -19.23 30.88
C GLN A 156 27.66 -20.42 31.30
N PRO A 157 28.58 -20.93 30.46
CA PRO A 157 28.83 -20.53 29.07
C PRO A 157 27.89 -21.21 28.04
N ASP A 158 27.91 -20.71 26.81
CA ASP A 158 27.18 -21.17 25.61
C ASP A 158 25.67 -20.82 25.44
N PRO A 159 25.12 -19.73 26.02
CA PRO A 159 23.91 -19.10 25.50
C PRO A 159 24.22 -18.24 24.27
N ILE A 160 23.32 -18.27 23.29
CA ILE A 160 23.36 -17.44 22.07
C ILE A 160 21.97 -16.91 21.73
N ASP A 161 21.94 -15.92 20.83
CA ASP A 161 20.75 -15.41 20.14
C ASP A 161 19.66 -14.91 21.10
N ALA A 162 19.97 -13.87 21.88
CA ALA A 162 19.00 -13.28 22.79
C ALA A 162 17.94 -12.48 22.03
N SER A 163 16.66 -12.67 22.38
CA SER A 163 15.57 -11.74 22.04
C SER A 163 14.91 -11.24 23.31
N LEU A 164 14.60 -9.95 23.34
CA LEU A 164 14.04 -9.27 24.50
C LEU A 164 12.65 -8.71 24.21
N ILE A 165 11.80 -8.69 25.23
CA ILE A 165 10.51 -8.01 25.14
C ILE A 165 10.11 -7.36 26.46
N LYS A 166 9.54 -6.16 26.36
CA LYS A 166 8.91 -5.46 27.49
C LYS A 166 7.51 -6.03 27.75
N VAL A 167 7.31 -6.48 28.98
CA VAL A 167 6.01 -6.92 29.52
C VAL A 167 5.50 -5.89 30.52
N LYS A 168 4.30 -6.10 31.08
CA LYS A 168 3.67 -5.13 31.97
C LYS A 168 4.54 -4.83 33.20
N ASP A 169 5.10 -5.88 33.80
CA ASP A 169 5.80 -5.81 35.08
C ASP A 169 7.32 -6.08 34.91
N GLY A 170 7.91 -5.64 33.80
CA GLY A 170 9.34 -5.76 33.53
C GLY A 170 9.68 -6.26 32.12
N PHE A 171 10.67 -7.13 32.03
CA PHE A 171 11.30 -7.60 30.81
C PHE A 171 11.45 -9.11 30.81
N ARG A 172 11.50 -9.67 29.61
CA ARG A 172 11.84 -11.07 29.38
C ARG A 172 12.88 -11.21 28.30
N ALA A 173 13.75 -12.19 28.48
CA ALA A 173 14.71 -12.61 27.47
C ALA A 173 14.45 -14.06 27.11
N TYR A 174 14.60 -14.39 25.83
CA TYR A 174 14.54 -15.74 25.29
C TYR A 174 15.84 -15.99 24.53
N TYR A 175 16.47 -17.13 24.75
CA TYR A 175 17.80 -17.42 24.20
C TYR A 175 18.01 -18.93 24.12
N ARG A 176 18.98 -19.37 23.34
CA ARG A 176 19.30 -20.79 23.18
C ARG A 176 20.56 -21.12 23.97
N VAL A 177 20.55 -22.19 24.77
CA VAL A 177 21.72 -22.67 25.53
C VAL A 177 22.16 -24.03 25.01
N GLY A 178 23.42 -24.17 24.59
CA GLY A 178 24.00 -25.47 24.25
C GLY A 178 23.38 -26.19 23.05
N LYS A 179 24.12 -27.12 22.44
CA LYS A 179 23.52 -28.06 21.48
C LYS A 179 22.63 -29.05 22.25
N GLY A 180 21.31 -28.79 22.27
CA GLY A 180 20.31 -29.65 22.91
C GLY A 180 19.67 -29.08 24.19
N GLY A 181 20.12 -27.92 24.69
CA GLY A 181 19.49 -27.26 25.83
C GLY A 181 18.17 -26.57 25.49
N GLY A 182 17.84 -26.42 24.20
CA GLY A 182 16.59 -25.83 23.73
C GLY A 182 16.53 -24.32 23.95
N ILE A 183 15.31 -23.76 23.86
CA ILE A 183 15.08 -22.34 24.11
C ILE A 183 14.77 -22.14 25.58
N GLN A 184 15.54 -21.28 26.22
CA GLN A 184 15.45 -20.89 27.62
C GLN A 184 14.79 -19.51 27.73
N TRP A 185 14.37 -19.13 28.93
CA TRP A 185 13.89 -17.78 29.19
C TRP A 185 14.33 -17.26 30.55
N ALA A 186 14.32 -15.95 30.70
CA ALA A 186 14.66 -15.24 31.93
C ALA A 186 13.78 -14.01 32.12
N THR A 187 13.67 -13.54 33.36
CA THR A 187 12.89 -12.35 33.75
C THR A 187 13.78 -11.31 34.40
N SER A 188 13.45 -10.05 34.20
CA SER A 188 14.12 -8.92 34.85
C SER A 188 13.15 -7.76 35.05
N THR A 189 13.34 -6.96 36.09
CA THR A 189 12.58 -5.72 36.33
C THR A 189 13.32 -4.46 35.88
N ASP A 190 14.63 -4.57 35.63
CA ASP A 190 15.56 -3.43 35.46
C ASP A 190 16.52 -3.58 34.26
N LEU A 191 16.45 -4.68 33.51
CA LEU A 191 17.39 -5.10 32.45
C LEU A 191 18.81 -5.44 32.91
N GLU A 192 19.13 -5.29 34.20
CA GLU A 192 20.46 -5.53 34.75
C GLU A 192 20.50 -6.84 35.53
N THR A 193 19.53 -7.05 36.41
CA THR A 193 19.39 -8.24 37.25
C THR A 193 18.43 -9.22 36.58
N TRP A 194 18.93 -10.42 36.27
CA TRP A 194 18.18 -11.44 35.55
C TRP A 194 17.99 -12.72 36.38
N GLU A 195 16.75 -13.16 36.49
CA GLU A 195 16.38 -14.45 37.06
C GLU A 195 16.16 -15.47 35.94
N ASN A 196 16.92 -16.57 35.97
CA ASN A 196 16.81 -17.63 34.99
C ASN A 196 15.63 -18.54 35.29
N GLN A 197 14.71 -18.69 34.33
CA GLN A 197 13.49 -19.48 34.49
C GLN A 197 13.58 -20.87 33.83
N GLY A 198 14.74 -21.24 33.28
CA GLY A 198 14.95 -22.51 32.61
C GLY A 198 14.29 -22.59 31.22
N LYS A 199 13.94 -23.82 30.81
CA LYS A 199 13.38 -24.08 29.47
C LYS A 199 12.03 -23.39 29.30
N CYS A 200 11.81 -22.78 28.14
CA CYS A 200 10.49 -22.27 27.77
C CYS A 200 9.43 -23.39 27.87
N PRO A 201 8.31 -23.16 28.59
CA PRO A 201 7.28 -24.18 28.74
C PRO A 201 6.37 -24.25 27.50
N GLY A 202 5.50 -25.27 27.49
CA GLY A 202 4.59 -25.53 26.39
C GLY A 202 5.29 -26.15 25.18
N ALA A 203 4.81 -25.82 23.98
CA ALA A 203 5.24 -26.46 22.75
C ALA A 203 6.67 -26.11 22.31
N VAL A 204 7.26 -25.02 22.82
CA VAL A 204 8.58 -24.52 22.35
C VAL A 204 9.69 -25.54 22.51
N ASN A 205 9.67 -26.38 23.56
CA ASN A 205 10.68 -27.41 23.81
C ASN A 205 10.16 -28.86 23.70
N ALA A 206 8.93 -29.07 23.22
CA ALA A 206 8.28 -30.38 23.22
C ALA A 206 8.93 -31.38 22.24
N PRO A 207 8.98 -32.68 22.53
CA PRO A 207 9.51 -33.69 21.60
C PRO A 207 8.79 -33.70 20.22
N GLU A 208 7.49 -33.47 20.21
CA GLU A 208 6.57 -33.60 19.07
C GLU A 208 6.53 -32.40 18.12
N ARG A 209 7.46 -31.44 18.23
CA ARG A 209 7.50 -30.20 17.42
C ARG A 209 7.70 -30.40 15.90
N GLY A 210 8.18 -31.57 15.49
CA GLY A 210 8.50 -31.88 14.09
C GLY A 210 9.90 -31.44 13.64
N PHE A 211 10.78 -31.03 14.56
CA PHE A 211 12.20 -30.73 14.30
C PHE A 211 13.06 -30.97 15.55
N GLY A 212 14.33 -31.35 15.35
CA GLY A 212 15.25 -31.70 16.43
C GLY A 212 16.20 -30.58 16.89
N TYR A 213 16.41 -29.57 16.05
CA TYR A 213 17.25 -28.40 16.33
C TYR A 213 16.43 -27.12 16.18
N GLN A 214 16.73 -26.10 16.97
CA GLN A 214 16.27 -24.71 16.76
C GLN A 214 17.19 -23.71 17.48
N GLU A 215 17.26 -22.50 16.94
CA GLU A 215 17.98 -21.33 17.48
C GLU A 215 17.19 -20.04 17.23
N ALA A 216 17.80 -18.88 17.47
CA ALA A 216 17.23 -17.56 17.13
C ALA A 216 15.77 -17.34 17.58
N PRO A 217 15.44 -17.53 18.88
CA PRO A 217 14.12 -17.16 19.36
C PRO A 217 13.92 -15.66 19.18
N TYR A 218 12.82 -15.25 18.56
CA TYR A 218 12.45 -13.86 18.41
C TYR A 218 11.02 -13.61 18.86
N VAL A 219 10.83 -12.81 19.91
CA VAL A 219 9.53 -12.58 20.54
C VAL A 219 9.01 -11.17 20.28
N PHE A 220 7.77 -11.06 19.79
CA PHE A 220 7.12 -9.79 19.51
C PHE A 220 5.62 -9.83 19.84
N LYS A 221 5.01 -8.66 20.02
CA LYS A 221 3.55 -8.51 20.21
C LYS A 221 2.89 -8.12 18.90
N PHE A 222 1.87 -8.87 18.49
CA PHE A 222 1.08 -8.53 17.30
C PHE A 222 -0.35 -9.06 17.42
N ARG A 223 -1.34 -8.22 17.09
CA ARG A 223 -2.79 -8.56 17.11
C ARG A 223 -3.24 -9.20 18.45
N ASN A 224 -2.82 -8.62 19.58
CA ASN A 224 -3.16 -9.07 20.95
C ASN A 224 -2.60 -10.45 21.35
N TRP A 225 -1.55 -10.90 20.68
CA TRP A 225 -0.81 -12.12 21.02
C TRP A 225 0.67 -11.81 21.15
N PHE A 226 1.35 -12.56 22.01
CA PHE A 226 2.78 -12.76 21.91
C PHE A 226 3.04 -13.83 20.85
N TRP A 227 4.00 -13.56 19.98
CA TRP A 227 4.49 -14.48 18.97
C TRP A 227 5.96 -14.76 19.22
N MET A 228 6.38 -16.00 18.97
CA MET A 228 7.78 -16.39 18.96
C MET A 228 8.09 -17.05 17.61
N LEU A 229 9.13 -16.56 16.95
CA LEU A 229 9.74 -17.24 15.80
C LEU A 229 11.04 -17.90 16.25
N THR A 230 11.39 -19.05 15.67
CA THR A 230 12.70 -19.71 15.89
C THR A 230 13.21 -20.27 14.57
N ASP A 231 14.52 -20.49 14.45
CA ASP A 231 15.18 -21.06 13.27
C ASP A 231 15.56 -22.53 13.49
N PRO A 232 14.73 -23.51 13.07
CA PRO A 232 15.07 -24.94 13.05
C PRO A 232 15.86 -25.38 11.80
N HIS A 233 16.36 -24.44 11.00
CA HIS A 233 17.03 -24.66 9.70
C HIS A 233 16.11 -25.28 8.63
N LYS A 234 14.78 -25.15 8.81
CA LYS A 234 13.74 -25.72 7.95
C LYS A 234 12.54 -24.78 7.80
N GLY A 235 12.82 -23.52 7.44
CA GLY A 235 11.87 -22.42 7.62
C GLY A 235 11.78 -22.00 9.09
N LEU A 236 10.96 -21.00 9.41
CA LEU A 236 10.84 -20.44 10.75
C LEU A 236 9.68 -21.08 11.51
N ALA A 237 9.98 -21.71 12.65
CA ALA A 237 8.94 -22.26 13.51
C ALA A 237 8.22 -21.15 14.27
N VAL A 238 6.90 -21.29 14.39
CA VAL A 238 6.02 -20.24 14.90
C VAL A 238 5.27 -20.74 16.12
N PHE A 239 5.33 -19.93 17.18
CA PHE A 239 4.59 -20.15 18.40
C PHE A 239 3.80 -18.89 18.78
N ARG A 240 2.69 -19.08 19.50
CA ARG A 240 1.89 -17.99 20.06
C ARG A 240 1.54 -18.21 21.51
N SER A 241 1.36 -17.12 22.24
CA SER A 241 1.07 -17.12 23.67
C SER A 241 0.22 -15.91 24.07
N LYS A 242 -0.65 -16.07 25.07
CA LYS A 242 -1.40 -14.96 25.68
C LYS A 242 -0.57 -14.17 26.68
N ASP A 243 0.30 -14.86 27.40
CA ASP A 243 1.07 -14.29 28.51
C ASP A 243 2.55 -14.15 28.17
N GLY A 244 3.03 -14.74 27.06
CA GLY A 244 4.43 -14.83 26.67
C GLY A 244 5.22 -15.90 27.43
N ILE A 245 4.55 -16.82 28.13
CA ILE A 245 5.17 -17.90 28.92
C ILE A 245 4.74 -19.24 28.35
N ALA A 246 3.43 -19.51 28.32
CA ALA A 246 2.90 -20.76 27.81
C ALA A 246 2.71 -20.67 26.29
N TRP A 247 3.50 -21.44 25.54
CA TRP A 247 3.53 -21.36 24.09
C TRP A 247 2.78 -22.51 23.42
N THR A 248 2.02 -22.16 22.39
CA THR A 248 1.37 -23.11 21.48
C THR A 248 2.00 -23.00 20.10
N GLN A 249 2.28 -24.13 19.46
CA GLN A 249 2.87 -24.17 18.12
C GLN A 249 1.78 -24.11 17.05
N GLN A 250 2.11 -23.51 15.90
CA GLN A 250 1.37 -23.64 14.65
C GLN A 250 2.33 -24.09 13.52
N GLU A 251 1.84 -24.14 12.28
CA GLU A 251 2.67 -24.42 11.11
C GLU A 251 3.81 -23.40 10.96
N ARG A 252 4.95 -23.86 10.43
CA ARG A 252 6.10 -23.00 10.17
C ARG A 252 5.81 -22.09 8.98
N ILE A 253 6.49 -20.96 8.94
CA ILE A 253 6.48 -20.07 7.78
C ILE A 253 7.79 -20.18 7.03
N LEU A 254 7.79 -19.81 5.76
CA LEU A 254 9.01 -19.71 4.95
C LEU A 254 9.78 -21.04 4.81
N GLU A 255 9.08 -22.18 4.79
CA GLU A 255 9.68 -23.51 4.59
C GLU A 255 10.16 -23.77 3.16
N LYS A 256 9.70 -22.98 2.19
CA LYS A 256 10.06 -23.07 0.78
C LYS A 256 10.98 -21.92 0.39
N PRO A 257 11.92 -22.13 -0.54
CA PRO A 257 12.62 -21.05 -1.24
C PRO A 257 11.65 -20.00 -1.79
N GLY A 258 12.07 -18.74 -1.81
CA GLY A 258 11.42 -17.70 -2.59
C GLY A 258 11.72 -17.85 -4.08
N THR A 259 10.99 -17.09 -4.90
CA THR A 259 11.14 -17.06 -6.36
C THR A 259 12.28 -16.15 -6.83
N GLY A 260 12.72 -15.20 -5.99
CA GLY A 260 13.82 -14.28 -6.30
C GLY A 260 15.19 -14.94 -6.16
N ALA A 261 16.13 -14.60 -7.05
CA ALA A 261 17.48 -15.21 -7.08
C ALA A 261 18.26 -15.03 -5.75
N GLN A 262 18.07 -13.92 -5.03
CA GLN A 262 18.71 -13.66 -3.73
C GLN A 262 17.89 -14.14 -2.52
N ASP A 263 16.74 -14.79 -2.75
CA ASP A 263 15.84 -15.37 -1.74
C ASP A 263 15.57 -16.87 -1.99
N ALA A 264 16.41 -17.50 -2.83
CA ALA A 264 16.21 -18.84 -3.39
C ALA A 264 16.49 -20.00 -2.41
N THR A 265 16.54 -19.74 -1.10
CA THR A 265 16.74 -20.76 -0.05
C THR A 265 15.90 -20.48 1.21
N LEU A 266 16.13 -21.24 2.28
CA LEU A 266 15.31 -21.17 3.49
C LEU A 266 15.65 -19.90 4.29
N ALA A 267 14.61 -19.25 4.82
CA ALA A 267 14.76 -18.09 5.69
C ALA A 267 15.41 -18.48 7.02
N ARG A 268 16.24 -17.57 7.56
CA ARG A 268 17.02 -17.79 8.78
C ARG A 268 17.02 -16.55 9.65
N HIS A 269 17.10 -16.78 10.96
CA HIS A 269 17.20 -15.77 12.03
C HIS A 269 16.24 -14.57 11.86
N PRO A 270 15.10 -14.57 12.56
CA PRO A 270 14.08 -13.54 12.39
C PRO A 270 14.29 -12.32 13.30
N SER A 271 13.82 -11.17 12.83
CA SER A 271 13.49 -9.99 13.64
C SER A 271 12.25 -9.32 13.06
N VAL A 272 11.44 -8.61 13.88
CA VAL A 272 10.11 -8.14 13.46
C VAL A 272 9.84 -6.72 13.93
N ALA A 273 9.53 -5.83 12.98
CA ALA A 273 8.99 -4.51 13.28
C ALA A 273 7.46 -4.52 13.16
N VAL A 274 6.75 -4.01 14.17
CA VAL A 274 5.31 -3.78 14.10
C VAL A 274 5.05 -2.28 13.93
N ILE A 275 4.54 -1.90 12.75
CA ILE A 275 4.42 -0.50 12.32
C ILE A 275 2.99 -0.30 11.83
N ASN A 276 2.28 0.68 12.40
CA ASN A 276 0.90 1.04 11.99
C ASN A 276 -0.05 -0.18 11.90
N GLY A 277 0.09 -1.13 12.85
CA GLY A 277 -0.74 -2.35 12.89
C GLY A 277 -0.41 -3.43 11.86
N ARG A 278 0.71 -3.30 11.14
CA ARG A 278 1.30 -4.29 10.22
C ARG A 278 2.60 -4.82 10.81
N ALA A 279 2.97 -6.06 10.49
CA ALA A 279 4.18 -6.69 11.02
C ALA A 279 5.13 -7.06 9.86
N PHE A 280 6.39 -6.64 9.96
CA PHE A 280 7.40 -6.82 8.92
C PHE A 280 8.53 -7.68 9.47
N LEU A 281 8.68 -8.86 8.88
CA LEU A 281 9.74 -9.81 9.17
C LEU A 281 11.00 -9.43 8.42
N PHE A 282 12.06 -9.18 9.16
CA PHE A 282 13.44 -9.10 8.72
C PHE A 282 14.08 -10.46 8.93
N TYR A 283 14.75 -10.98 7.92
CA TYR A 283 15.43 -12.27 7.99
C TYR A 283 16.63 -12.26 7.07
N HIS A 284 17.52 -13.24 7.23
CA HIS A 284 18.59 -13.43 6.27
C HIS A 284 18.42 -14.71 5.45
N VAL A 285 19.02 -14.70 4.27
CA VAL A 285 19.02 -15.83 3.33
C VAL A 285 20.42 -16.00 2.76
N GLU A 286 20.85 -17.24 2.62
CA GLU A 286 22.08 -17.61 1.91
C GLU A 286 21.67 -18.25 0.57
N PRO A 287 21.50 -17.49 -0.52
CA PRO A 287 20.79 -17.95 -1.71
C PRO A 287 21.47 -19.10 -2.46
N ASN A 288 22.77 -19.30 -2.26
CA ASN A 288 23.53 -20.39 -2.88
C ASN A 288 23.78 -21.55 -1.91
N ARG A 289 23.15 -21.56 -0.74
CA ARG A 289 23.35 -22.61 0.26
C ARG A 289 22.78 -23.94 -0.23
N PRO A 290 23.58 -25.03 -0.28
CA PRO A 290 23.07 -26.35 -0.62
C PRO A 290 22.34 -27.01 0.55
N TYR A 291 21.41 -27.90 0.21
CA TYR A 291 20.67 -28.76 1.14
C TYR A 291 20.79 -30.23 0.69
N PRO A 292 21.29 -31.15 1.56
CA PRO A 292 21.75 -30.93 2.92
C PRO A 292 22.99 -30.01 2.97
N THR A 293 23.10 -29.20 4.03
CA THR A 293 24.21 -28.23 4.14
C THR A 293 25.50 -28.95 4.57
N PRO A 294 26.62 -28.75 3.85
CA PRO A 294 27.95 -29.17 4.28
C PRO A 294 28.36 -28.55 5.62
N LYS A 295 29.45 -29.06 6.20
CA LYS A 295 30.03 -28.44 7.39
C LYS A 295 30.48 -27.03 7.07
N ALA A 296 30.53 -26.18 8.11
CA ALA A 296 30.91 -24.79 8.01
C ALA A 296 32.27 -24.58 7.29
N GLU A 297 33.24 -25.46 7.55
CA GLU A 297 34.57 -25.46 6.93
C GLU A 297 34.62 -25.90 5.47
N ASP A 298 33.59 -26.61 4.98
CA ASP A 298 33.55 -27.20 3.63
C ASP A 298 32.76 -26.33 2.63
N ARG A 299 32.16 -25.22 3.10
CA ARG A 299 31.39 -24.32 2.24
C ARG A 299 32.31 -23.39 1.45
N THR A 300 31.96 -23.11 0.20
CA THR A 300 32.66 -22.08 -0.62
C THR A 300 32.21 -20.67 -0.23
N PRO A 301 32.97 -19.61 -0.54
CA PRO A 301 32.53 -18.23 -0.33
C PRO A 301 31.15 -17.92 -0.93
N GLU A 302 30.87 -18.38 -2.15
CA GLU A 302 29.58 -18.16 -2.82
C GLU A 302 28.41 -18.75 -2.05
N GLN A 303 28.61 -19.93 -1.44
CA GLN A 303 27.61 -20.63 -0.62
C GLN A 303 27.37 -20.00 0.75
N LYS A 304 28.21 -19.03 1.13
CA LYS A 304 28.14 -18.30 2.40
C LYS A 304 27.63 -16.87 2.24
N ILE A 305 27.58 -16.35 1.01
CA ILE A 305 26.98 -15.04 0.72
C ILE A 305 25.58 -15.02 1.31
N SER A 306 25.26 -13.94 2.02
CA SER A 306 23.95 -13.74 2.62
C SER A 306 23.43 -12.32 2.43
N PHE A 307 22.10 -12.24 2.35
CA PHE A 307 21.35 -11.02 2.16
C PHE A 307 20.32 -10.88 3.26
N LEU A 308 20.07 -9.64 3.68
CA LEU A 308 18.86 -9.33 4.44
C LEU A 308 17.66 -9.23 3.49
N GLN A 309 16.54 -9.72 3.95
CA GLN A 309 15.26 -9.73 3.27
C GLN A 309 14.18 -9.15 4.19
N ILE A 310 13.12 -8.65 3.57
CA ILE A 310 11.90 -8.23 4.27
C ILE A 310 10.69 -8.99 3.70
N ALA A 311 9.76 -9.37 4.58
CA ALA A 311 8.46 -9.89 4.19
C ALA A 311 7.38 -9.41 5.15
N GLU A 312 6.12 -9.32 4.70
CA GLU A 312 5.02 -8.96 5.58
C GLU A 312 4.41 -10.20 6.24
N LEU A 313 4.21 -10.12 7.56
CA LEU A 313 3.51 -11.12 8.35
C LEU A 313 2.02 -10.76 8.42
N GLN A 314 1.18 -11.75 8.19
CA GLN A 314 -0.28 -11.60 8.24
C GLN A 314 -0.90 -12.61 9.19
N VAL A 315 -1.94 -12.22 9.92
CA VAL A 315 -2.75 -13.16 10.71
C VAL A 315 -4.03 -13.47 9.93
N LYS A 316 -4.18 -14.70 9.46
CA LYS A 316 -5.37 -15.21 8.77
C LYS A 316 -6.00 -16.28 9.65
N ASP A 317 -7.27 -16.11 10.03
CA ASP A 317 -8.00 -17.04 10.91
C ASP A 317 -7.25 -17.41 12.20
N GLY A 318 -6.52 -16.44 12.77
CA GLY A 318 -5.73 -16.61 13.98
C GLY A 318 -4.36 -17.30 13.80
N VAL A 319 -3.98 -17.63 12.55
CA VAL A 319 -2.70 -18.24 12.18
C VAL A 319 -1.78 -17.17 11.58
N LEU A 320 -0.54 -17.09 12.06
CA LEU A 320 0.48 -16.23 11.46
C LEU A 320 0.99 -16.85 10.16
N THR A 321 0.94 -16.10 9.07
CA THR A 321 1.32 -16.52 7.72
C THR A 321 2.29 -15.51 7.13
N CYS A 322 3.09 -15.95 6.15
CA CYS A 322 4.03 -15.10 5.46
C CYS A 322 4.16 -15.58 4.02
N ASP A 323 3.78 -14.71 3.08
CA ASP A 323 4.10 -14.86 1.67
C ASP A 323 5.32 -13.98 1.40
N ARG A 324 6.50 -14.60 1.34
CA ARG A 324 7.74 -13.88 1.09
C ARG A 324 7.88 -13.38 -0.34
N ASP A 325 7.12 -13.90 -1.29
CA ASP A 325 7.17 -13.49 -2.68
C ASP A 325 6.28 -12.26 -2.95
N ALA A 326 5.25 -12.06 -2.13
CA ALA A 326 4.40 -10.87 -2.17
C ALA A 326 5.21 -9.56 -2.12
N ALA A 327 4.73 -8.56 -2.89
CA ALA A 327 5.30 -7.23 -2.88
C ALA A 327 5.08 -6.57 -1.51
N VAL A 328 6.16 -6.02 -0.93
CA VAL A 328 6.10 -5.32 0.35
C VAL A 328 6.00 -3.82 0.07
N VAL A 329 4.85 -3.23 0.37
CA VAL A 329 4.66 -1.77 0.35
C VAL A 329 4.97 -1.23 1.73
N SER A 330 5.86 -0.24 1.79
CA SER A 330 6.24 0.46 3.01
C SER A 330 5.01 0.95 3.77
N PRO A 331 4.99 0.80 5.11
CA PRO A 331 3.98 1.41 5.97
C PRO A 331 4.20 2.91 6.21
N VAL A 332 5.31 3.47 5.69
CA VAL A 332 5.68 4.89 5.82
C VAL A 332 5.51 5.55 4.46
N GLU A 333 4.41 6.28 4.29
CA GLU A 333 4.14 7.01 3.05
C GLU A 333 4.96 8.31 2.99
N ASN A 334 5.52 8.62 1.82
CA ASN A 334 6.07 9.95 1.55
C ASN A 334 4.91 10.92 1.27
N LEU A 335 4.70 11.89 2.16
CA LEU A 335 3.65 12.91 2.03
C LEU A 335 4.15 14.21 1.34
N GLU A 336 5.40 14.24 0.91
CA GLU A 336 5.89 15.30 0.03
C GLU A 336 5.43 15.04 -1.41
N VAL A 337 4.63 15.98 -1.92
CA VAL A 337 4.06 15.96 -3.27
C VAL A 337 4.12 17.39 -3.77
N ALA A 338 4.96 17.65 -4.77
CA ALA A 338 4.98 18.92 -5.48
C ALA A 338 3.93 18.89 -6.61
N PRO A 339 3.24 20.01 -6.88
CA PRO A 339 2.40 20.12 -8.07
C PRO A 339 3.22 19.87 -9.35
N VAL A 340 2.70 19.06 -10.26
CA VAL A 340 3.24 18.87 -11.61
C VAL A 340 3.24 20.22 -12.33
N ALA A 341 4.31 20.50 -13.07
CA ALA A 341 4.43 21.71 -13.86
C ALA A 341 3.24 21.89 -14.82
N GLY A 342 2.76 23.11 -14.97
CA GLY A 342 1.58 23.41 -15.79
C GLY A 342 0.24 23.30 -15.08
N ARG A 343 0.20 23.00 -13.76
CA ARG A 343 -1.02 23.21 -12.96
C ARG A 343 -1.46 24.67 -13.04
N TRP A 344 -2.74 24.89 -13.28
CA TRP A 344 -3.34 26.22 -13.31
C TRP A 344 -3.18 26.93 -11.97
N SER A 345 -2.97 28.24 -12.03
CA SER A 345 -3.08 29.09 -10.85
C SER A 345 -4.53 29.08 -10.32
N ALA A 346 -4.71 29.42 -9.04
CA ALA A 346 -6.03 29.61 -8.46
C ALA A 346 -6.85 30.64 -9.26
N GLN A 347 -6.22 31.72 -9.73
CA GLN A 347 -6.85 32.75 -10.56
C GLN A 347 -7.37 32.19 -11.89
N GLN A 348 -6.59 31.35 -12.58
CA GLN A 348 -7.04 30.71 -13.83
C GLN A 348 -8.23 29.79 -13.57
N ALA A 349 -8.18 28.99 -12.50
CA ALA A 349 -9.28 28.12 -12.11
C ALA A 349 -10.57 28.90 -11.80
N HIS A 350 -10.46 30.01 -11.05
CA HIS A 350 -11.60 30.91 -10.78
C HIS A 350 -12.13 31.56 -12.05
N ALA A 351 -11.25 32.07 -12.94
CA ALA A 351 -11.67 32.68 -14.19
C ALA A 351 -12.39 31.71 -15.14
N TRP A 352 -12.00 30.42 -15.12
CA TRP A 352 -12.74 29.37 -15.82
C TRP A 352 -14.10 29.11 -15.16
N HIS A 353 -14.13 28.97 -13.83
CA HIS A 353 -15.34 28.65 -13.07
C HIS A 353 -16.40 29.76 -13.16
N GLU A 354 -16.01 31.03 -13.13
CA GLU A 354 -16.90 32.19 -13.27
C GLU A 354 -17.59 32.28 -14.64
N ARG A 355 -17.07 31.59 -15.65
CA ARG A 355 -17.68 31.50 -16.98
C ARG A 355 -18.69 30.37 -17.10
N GLN A 356 -18.71 29.45 -16.14
CA GLN A 356 -19.63 28.32 -16.14
C GLN A 356 -20.95 28.73 -15.47
N PRO A 357 -22.10 28.20 -15.92
CA PRO A 357 -23.29 28.18 -15.07
C PRO A 357 -23.03 27.32 -13.83
N TRP A 358 -23.93 27.34 -12.85
CA TRP A 358 -23.85 26.35 -11.78
C TRP A 358 -24.03 24.94 -12.38
N LEU A 359 -22.97 24.14 -12.30
CA LEU A 359 -22.89 22.83 -12.94
C LEU A 359 -23.68 21.80 -12.12
N VAL A 360 -24.76 21.28 -12.68
CA VAL A 360 -25.60 20.23 -12.05
C VAL A 360 -25.86 19.14 -13.08
N GLY A 361 -25.57 17.91 -12.71
CA GLY A 361 -25.55 16.79 -13.64
C GLY A 361 -25.56 15.43 -12.98
N ALA A 362 -25.24 14.41 -13.77
CA ALA A 362 -25.15 13.03 -13.34
C ALA A 362 -23.88 12.33 -13.88
N ASN A 363 -23.50 11.24 -13.23
CA ASN A 363 -22.60 10.24 -13.78
C ASN A 363 -23.38 9.42 -14.80
N PHE A 364 -22.95 9.44 -16.06
CA PHE A 364 -23.75 8.96 -17.18
C PHE A 364 -23.15 7.74 -17.88
N VAL A 365 -24.00 6.73 -18.01
CA VAL A 365 -23.94 5.61 -18.93
C VAL A 365 -25.38 5.42 -19.42
N PRO A 366 -25.66 5.21 -20.72
CA PRO A 366 -27.03 5.05 -21.17
C PRO A 366 -27.65 3.78 -20.57
N SER A 367 -28.97 3.75 -20.39
CA SER A 367 -29.66 2.60 -19.78
C SER A 367 -29.45 1.27 -20.53
N SER A 368 -29.07 1.34 -21.81
CA SER A 368 -28.73 0.20 -22.69
C SER A 368 -27.35 -0.40 -22.45
N ALA A 369 -26.46 0.25 -21.69
CA ALA A 369 -25.11 -0.22 -21.41
C ALA A 369 -24.91 -0.57 -19.93
N ILE A 370 -24.27 -1.71 -19.67
CA ILE A 370 -23.96 -2.19 -18.32
C ILE A 370 -22.74 -1.51 -17.70
N ASN A 371 -21.84 -1.02 -18.56
CA ASN A 371 -20.56 -0.41 -18.19
C ASN A 371 -20.04 0.48 -19.33
N GLN A 372 -18.91 1.13 -19.08
CA GLN A 372 -18.26 2.03 -20.03
C GLN A 372 -17.70 1.32 -21.28
N LEU A 373 -17.40 0.01 -21.25
CA LEU A 373 -17.02 -0.74 -22.47
C LEU A 373 -18.24 -0.92 -23.38
N GLU A 374 -19.37 -1.34 -22.83
CA GLU A 374 -20.59 -1.56 -23.61
C GLU A 374 -21.08 -0.26 -24.25
N MET A 375 -20.95 0.87 -23.55
CA MET A 375 -21.29 2.17 -24.13
C MET A 375 -20.46 2.48 -25.38
N TRP A 376 -19.15 2.23 -25.38
CA TRP A 376 -18.24 2.74 -26.41
C TRP A 376 -17.81 1.74 -27.48
N GLN A 377 -18.29 0.51 -27.46
CA GLN A 377 -18.03 -0.47 -28.52
C GLN A 377 -18.96 -0.28 -29.72
N ALA A 378 -18.47 -0.55 -30.93
CA ALA A 378 -19.22 -0.37 -32.17
C ALA A 378 -20.56 -1.12 -32.19
N ASP A 379 -20.58 -2.37 -31.73
CA ASP A 379 -21.76 -3.23 -31.76
C ASP A 379 -22.89 -2.80 -30.80
N THR A 380 -22.57 -1.95 -29.82
CA THR A 380 -23.47 -1.63 -28.69
C THR A 380 -23.64 -0.13 -28.44
N PHE A 381 -22.94 0.73 -29.17
CA PHE A 381 -23.13 2.18 -29.10
C PHE A 381 -24.55 2.57 -29.55
N ASP A 382 -25.31 3.18 -28.65
CA ASP A 382 -26.73 3.47 -28.82
C ASP A 382 -26.99 5.00 -28.76
N PRO A 383 -26.81 5.71 -29.88
CA PRO A 383 -26.98 7.16 -29.92
C PRO A 383 -28.44 7.58 -29.66
N GLU A 384 -29.42 6.72 -29.95
CA GLU A 384 -30.83 7.03 -29.71
C GLU A 384 -31.16 7.02 -28.22
N ALA A 385 -30.63 6.06 -27.45
CA ALA A 385 -30.76 6.08 -25.99
C ALA A 385 -30.04 7.27 -25.38
N ILE A 386 -28.82 7.56 -25.85
CA ILE A 386 -28.06 8.73 -25.39
C ILE A 386 -28.87 10.02 -25.62
N ASP A 387 -29.41 10.24 -26.83
CA ASP A 387 -30.18 11.45 -27.15
C ASP A 387 -31.44 11.59 -26.29
N ARG A 388 -32.20 10.51 -26.09
CA ARG A 388 -33.40 10.54 -25.23
C ARG A 388 -33.06 10.86 -23.78
N GLU A 389 -32.07 10.19 -23.22
CA GLU A 389 -31.75 10.29 -21.79
C GLU A 389 -31.09 11.61 -21.44
N LEU A 390 -30.23 12.13 -22.31
CA LEU A 390 -29.69 13.49 -22.20
C LEU A 390 -30.80 14.55 -22.33
N GLY A 391 -31.79 14.33 -23.20
CA GLY A 391 -32.98 15.18 -23.27
C GLY A 391 -33.80 15.20 -21.99
N TRP A 392 -33.96 14.06 -21.30
CA TRP A 392 -34.64 14.00 -20.00
C TRP A 392 -33.88 14.75 -18.90
N ALA A 393 -32.55 14.59 -18.86
CA ALA A 393 -31.72 15.32 -17.93
C ALA A 393 -31.80 16.85 -18.16
N ALA A 394 -31.70 17.30 -19.41
CA ALA A 394 -31.84 18.71 -19.76
C ALA A 394 -33.23 19.27 -19.39
N ALA A 395 -34.30 18.49 -19.57
CA ALA A 395 -35.67 18.91 -19.26
C ALA A 395 -35.92 19.22 -17.76
N ILE A 396 -35.10 18.64 -16.87
CA ILE A 396 -35.13 18.89 -15.43
C ILE A 396 -34.07 19.91 -14.98
N GLY A 397 -33.31 20.50 -15.91
CA GLY A 397 -32.34 21.56 -15.62
C GLY A 397 -30.90 21.11 -15.40
N MET A 398 -30.57 19.84 -15.63
CA MET A 398 -29.17 19.40 -15.66
C MET A 398 -28.47 19.95 -16.91
N ASN A 399 -27.21 20.37 -16.77
CA ASN A 399 -26.42 21.04 -17.82
C ASN A 399 -25.03 20.45 -18.02
N THR A 400 -24.71 19.35 -17.33
CA THR A 400 -23.41 18.68 -17.45
C THR A 400 -23.54 17.18 -17.20
N MET A 401 -22.64 16.38 -17.77
CA MET A 401 -22.54 14.93 -17.53
C MET A 401 -21.11 14.51 -17.30
N ARG A 402 -20.89 13.64 -16.31
CA ARG A 402 -19.61 12.96 -16.05
C ARG A 402 -19.62 11.59 -16.72
N VAL A 403 -18.80 11.40 -17.74
CA VAL A 403 -18.86 10.26 -18.67
C VAL A 403 -17.55 9.49 -18.69
N PHE A 404 -17.65 8.17 -18.56
CA PHE A 404 -16.51 7.29 -18.37
C PHE A 404 -16.01 6.75 -19.71
N LEU A 405 -14.71 6.91 -19.96
CA LEU A 405 -14.01 6.33 -21.10
C LEU A 405 -13.30 5.04 -20.69
N HIS A 406 -12.78 4.28 -21.66
CA HIS A 406 -12.03 3.06 -21.37
C HIS A 406 -10.87 2.84 -22.34
N ASP A 407 -9.69 2.51 -21.81
CA ASP A 407 -8.46 2.26 -22.59
C ASP A 407 -8.60 1.15 -23.64
N ILE A 408 -9.44 0.14 -23.38
CA ILE A 408 -9.65 -1.00 -24.28
C ILE A 408 -10.37 -0.55 -25.54
N CYS A 409 -11.41 0.28 -25.45
CA CYS A 409 -12.13 0.78 -26.62
C CYS A 409 -11.20 1.54 -27.56
N TRP A 410 -10.32 2.37 -27.00
CA TRP A 410 -9.28 3.06 -27.76
C TRP A 410 -8.25 2.10 -28.37
N ARG A 411 -7.84 1.06 -27.65
CA ARG A 411 -6.83 0.11 -28.13
C ARG A 411 -7.34 -0.79 -29.25
N GLU A 412 -8.60 -1.23 -29.17
CA GLU A 412 -9.21 -2.15 -30.15
C GLU A 412 -9.64 -1.43 -31.44
N ASP A 413 -10.23 -0.24 -31.32
CA ASP A 413 -10.78 0.53 -32.43
C ASP A 413 -10.64 2.03 -32.16
N LYS A 414 -9.42 2.55 -32.29
CA LYS A 414 -9.10 3.95 -31.96
C LYS A 414 -9.94 4.97 -32.74
N GLU A 415 -10.03 4.82 -34.06
CA GLU A 415 -10.72 5.79 -34.92
C GLU A 415 -12.24 5.71 -34.69
N GLY A 416 -12.83 4.51 -34.69
CA GLY A 416 -14.25 4.37 -34.41
C GLY A 416 -14.61 4.80 -32.98
N PHE A 417 -13.72 4.62 -32.01
CA PHE A 417 -13.91 5.15 -30.66
C PHE A 417 -14.02 6.67 -30.66
N PHE A 418 -13.16 7.38 -31.41
CA PHE A 418 -13.29 8.83 -31.56
C PHE A 418 -14.54 9.24 -32.32
N GLU A 419 -14.94 8.53 -33.37
CA GLU A 419 -16.21 8.81 -34.08
C GLU A 419 -17.42 8.73 -33.14
N ARG A 420 -17.43 7.74 -32.22
CA ARG A 420 -18.49 7.58 -31.23
C ARG A 420 -18.46 8.68 -30.17
N ILE A 421 -17.28 9.11 -29.71
CA ILE A 421 -17.13 10.26 -28.81
C ILE A 421 -17.62 11.55 -29.50
N ASP A 422 -17.25 11.76 -30.77
CA ASP A 422 -17.68 12.91 -31.55
C ASP A 422 -19.20 12.96 -31.66
N HIS A 423 -19.85 11.83 -31.96
CA HIS A 423 -21.31 11.72 -32.04
C HIS A 423 -21.98 11.93 -30.67
N TYR A 424 -21.42 11.41 -29.57
CA TYR A 424 -21.90 11.70 -28.22
C TYR A 424 -21.83 13.20 -27.91
N LEU A 425 -20.70 13.86 -28.21
CA LEU A 425 -20.52 15.30 -27.95
C LEU A 425 -21.47 16.16 -28.79
N GLU A 426 -21.76 15.76 -30.03
CA GLU A 426 -22.80 16.41 -30.86
C GLU A 426 -24.19 16.30 -30.23
N ILE A 427 -24.56 15.11 -29.73
CA ILE A 427 -25.84 14.89 -29.05
C ILE A 427 -25.91 15.74 -27.78
N ALA A 428 -24.88 15.70 -26.93
CA ALA A 428 -24.84 16.45 -25.68
C ALA A 428 -24.96 17.96 -25.90
N ASP A 429 -24.24 18.50 -26.89
CA ASP A 429 -24.28 19.92 -27.25
C ASP A 429 -25.67 20.36 -27.71
N ARG A 430 -26.40 19.54 -28.48
CA ARG A 430 -27.80 19.84 -28.87
C ARG A 430 -28.74 19.99 -27.66
N HIS A 431 -28.46 19.29 -26.56
CA HIS A 431 -29.21 19.40 -25.31
C HIS A 431 -28.64 20.46 -24.36
N GLY A 432 -27.60 21.19 -24.75
CA GLY A 432 -26.94 22.19 -23.91
C GLY A 432 -26.19 21.58 -22.72
N ILE A 433 -25.72 20.33 -22.86
CA ILE A 433 -25.01 19.58 -21.83
C ILE A 433 -23.52 19.60 -22.14
N GLY A 434 -22.72 20.13 -21.21
CA GLY A 434 -21.27 20.00 -21.24
C GLY A 434 -20.78 18.66 -20.68
N THR A 435 -19.57 18.26 -21.03
CA THR A 435 -19.06 16.92 -20.67
C THR A 435 -17.80 16.99 -19.80
N MET A 436 -17.81 16.27 -18.68
CA MET A 436 -16.60 15.87 -17.96
C MET A 436 -16.23 14.44 -18.38
N PHE A 437 -15.08 14.24 -19.01
CA PHE A 437 -14.62 12.88 -19.34
C PHE A 437 -13.76 12.30 -18.22
N VAL A 438 -14.01 11.04 -17.88
CA VAL A 438 -13.24 10.25 -16.92
C VAL A 438 -12.33 9.27 -17.68
N LEU A 439 -11.01 9.39 -17.53
CA LEU A 439 -10.06 8.56 -18.31
C LEU A 439 -9.88 7.15 -17.74
N PHE A 440 -9.76 7.06 -16.42
CA PHE A 440 -9.49 5.83 -15.68
C PHE A 440 -10.49 5.63 -14.54
N ASP A 441 -10.69 4.38 -14.13
CA ASP A 441 -11.64 3.98 -13.11
C ASP A 441 -11.12 2.80 -12.26
N GLY A 442 -11.06 3.02 -10.95
CA GLY A 442 -10.53 2.08 -9.95
C GLY A 442 -11.57 1.15 -9.33
N VAL A 443 -12.86 1.27 -9.70
CA VAL A 443 -13.95 0.54 -9.02
C VAL A 443 -14.46 -0.70 -9.77
N TRP A 444 -15.12 -1.58 -9.03
CA TRP A 444 -15.78 -2.80 -9.48
C TRP A 444 -14.85 -3.85 -10.10
N TYR A 445 -15.27 -4.55 -11.16
CA TYR A 445 -14.62 -5.78 -11.61
C TYR A 445 -13.22 -5.52 -12.21
N PRO A 446 -12.13 -6.10 -11.64
CA PRO A 446 -10.75 -5.74 -11.97
C PRO A 446 -10.19 -6.42 -13.22
N LEU A 447 -10.98 -7.24 -13.92
CA LEU A 447 -10.57 -8.01 -15.10
C LEU A 447 -11.40 -7.62 -16.33
N PRO A 448 -11.34 -6.36 -16.80
CA PRO A 448 -12.06 -5.91 -17.98
C PRO A 448 -11.64 -6.73 -19.22
N LYS A 449 -12.61 -6.97 -20.11
CA LYS A 449 -12.39 -7.69 -21.38
C LYS A 449 -13.21 -7.03 -22.49
N ALA A 450 -12.61 -6.89 -23.67
CA ALA A 450 -13.28 -6.45 -24.88
C ALA A 450 -14.37 -7.44 -25.32
N GLY A 451 -15.26 -6.97 -26.21
CA GLY A 451 -16.31 -7.76 -26.83
C GLY A 451 -17.63 -7.69 -26.07
N LYS A 452 -18.53 -8.66 -26.31
CA LYS A 452 -19.86 -8.66 -25.67
C LYS A 452 -19.72 -8.66 -24.14
N GLN A 453 -20.32 -7.65 -23.51
CA GLN A 453 -20.32 -7.49 -22.06
C GLN A 453 -21.36 -8.43 -21.41
N PRO A 454 -21.17 -8.83 -20.14
CA PRO A 454 -22.10 -9.72 -19.44
C PRO A 454 -23.48 -9.08 -19.27
N GLU A 455 -24.52 -9.90 -19.20
CA GLU A 455 -25.84 -9.41 -18.77
C GLU A 455 -25.82 -9.05 -17.28
N PRO A 456 -26.64 -8.07 -16.85
CA PRO A 456 -26.70 -7.68 -15.45
C PRO A 456 -27.10 -8.85 -14.55
N MET A 457 -26.41 -9.01 -13.41
CA MET A 457 -26.91 -9.91 -12.38
C MET A 457 -28.21 -9.33 -11.83
N PRO A 458 -29.35 -10.04 -11.87
CA PRO A 458 -30.63 -9.45 -11.50
C PRO A 458 -30.57 -8.81 -10.11
N ARG A 459 -31.07 -7.57 -10.02
CA ARG A 459 -31.25 -6.82 -8.78
C ARG A 459 -29.96 -6.57 -7.98
N THR A 460 -28.84 -6.44 -8.70
CA THR A 460 -27.52 -6.26 -8.10
C THR A 460 -26.85 -5.02 -8.67
N HIS A 461 -26.54 -4.09 -7.76
CA HIS A 461 -25.93 -2.80 -8.03
C HIS A 461 -24.59 -2.94 -8.78
N ASN A 462 -24.45 -2.24 -9.92
CA ASN A 462 -23.23 -2.18 -10.74
C ASN A 462 -22.60 -3.56 -11.03
N SER A 463 -23.45 -4.58 -11.23
CA SER A 463 -23.00 -5.97 -11.31
C SER A 463 -22.04 -6.29 -12.46
N GLY A 464 -22.04 -5.48 -13.52
CA GLY A 464 -21.13 -5.61 -14.66
C GLY A 464 -20.17 -4.45 -14.87
N TRP A 465 -20.06 -3.51 -13.92
CA TRP A 465 -19.10 -2.40 -14.03
C TRP A 465 -17.65 -2.90 -13.92
N VAL A 466 -16.74 -2.31 -14.68
CA VAL A 466 -15.34 -2.77 -14.81
C VAL A 466 -14.34 -1.64 -14.58
N GLN A 467 -13.10 -2.01 -14.25
CA GLN A 467 -11.99 -1.07 -14.06
C GLN A 467 -11.31 -0.68 -15.39
N SER A 468 -10.76 0.53 -15.43
CA SER A 468 -9.90 1.03 -16.52
C SER A 468 -8.67 1.72 -15.92
N PRO A 469 -7.45 1.19 -16.02
CA PRO A 469 -7.13 -0.11 -16.59
C PRO A 469 -7.46 -1.26 -15.62
N GLY A 470 -7.49 -2.49 -16.14
CA GLY A 470 -7.60 -3.68 -15.30
C GLY A 470 -6.37 -3.91 -14.39
N LYS A 471 -6.55 -4.72 -13.33
CA LYS A 471 -5.51 -4.94 -12.30
C LYS A 471 -4.16 -5.40 -12.82
N ALA A 472 -4.13 -6.14 -13.93
CA ALA A 472 -2.89 -6.67 -14.51
C ALA A 472 -2.00 -5.58 -15.12
N ILE A 473 -2.60 -4.49 -15.64
CA ILE A 473 -1.87 -3.31 -16.10
C ILE A 473 -1.55 -2.43 -14.89
N LEU A 474 -2.51 -2.24 -13.98
CA LEU A 474 -2.29 -1.44 -12.76
C LEU A 474 -1.11 -1.98 -11.92
N ALA A 475 -0.95 -3.30 -11.79
CA ALA A 475 0.10 -3.91 -10.98
C ALA A 475 1.53 -3.69 -11.50
N ASP A 476 1.70 -3.32 -12.77
CA ASP A 476 2.97 -3.34 -13.50
C ASP A 476 3.29 -1.95 -14.08
N PRO A 477 4.29 -1.23 -13.53
CA PRO A 477 4.66 0.11 -13.98
C PRO A 477 4.97 0.22 -15.47
N ALA A 478 5.59 -0.81 -16.06
CA ALA A 478 5.93 -0.79 -17.48
C ALA A 478 4.68 -0.92 -18.35
N LYS A 479 3.68 -1.68 -17.90
CA LYS A 479 2.37 -1.74 -18.56
C LYS A 479 1.57 -0.46 -18.36
N GLN A 480 1.67 0.17 -17.20
CA GLN A 480 1.08 1.49 -17.00
C GLN A 480 1.63 2.50 -18.01
N ASP A 481 2.94 2.49 -18.28
CA ASP A 481 3.56 3.43 -19.24
C ASP A 481 2.97 3.33 -20.65
N ALA A 482 2.48 2.14 -21.05
CA ALA A 482 1.79 1.96 -22.32
C ALA A 482 0.46 2.74 -22.42
N LEU A 483 -0.12 3.16 -21.29
CA LEU A 483 -1.35 3.98 -21.26
C LEU A 483 -1.10 5.46 -21.61
N LYS A 484 0.16 5.90 -21.71
CA LYS A 484 0.50 7.27 -22.10
C LYS A 484 -0.15 7.66 -23.44
N GLY A 485 -0.11 6.75 -24.41
CA GLY A 485 -0.70 6.97 -25.74
C GLY A 485 -2.21 7.25 -25.66
N TYR A 486 -2.95 6.44 -24.90
CA TYR A 486 -4.38 6.62 -24.66
C TYR A 486 -4.69 7.99 -24.06
N VAL A 487 -4.05 8.34 -22.94
CA VAL A 487 -4.27 9.63 -22.26
C VAL A 487 -3.99 10.80 -23.20
N GLN A 488 -2.85 10.77 -23.88
CA GLN A 488 -2.45 11.89 -24.73
C GLN A 488 -3.28 12.00 -25.99
N ASP A 489 -3.65 10.90 -26.63
CA ASP A 489 -4.45 10.93 -27.85
C ASP A 489 -5.86 11.45 -27.58
N VAL A 490 -6.50 10.98 -26.51
CA VAL A 490 -7.84 11.44 -26.11
C VAL A 490 -7.80 12.93 -25.77
N ILE A 491 -6.92 13.37 -24.86
CA ILE A 491 -6.87 14.78 -24.48
C ILE A 491 -6.48 15.65 -25.69
N ARG A 492 -5.52 15.23 -26.51
CA ARG A 492 -5.04 16.04 -27.65
C ARG A 492 -6.11 16.25 -28.72
N ARG A 493 -6.96 15.25 -28.96
CA ARG A 493 -8.08 15.34 -29.92
C ARG A 493 -9.06 16.45 -29.54
N TYR A 494 -9.32 16.64 -28.25
CA TYR A 494 -10.36 17.53 -27.70
C TYR A 494 -9.81 18.71 -26.88
N LYS A 495 -8.50 18.96 -26.95
CA LYS A 495 -7.80 19.89 -26.03
C LYS A 495 -8.31 21.33 -26.05
N ASP A 496 -8.97 21.74 -27.14
CA ASP A 496 -9.55 23.08 -27.33
C ASP A 496 -11.07 23.00 -27.63
N ASP A 497 -11.68 21.82 -27.51
CA ASP A 497 -13.12 21.62 -27.78
C ASP A 497 -13.94 22.12 -26.58
N PRO A 498 -14.80 23.15 -26.73
CA PRO A 498 -15.55 23.71 -25.62
C PRO A 498 -16.67 22.80 -25.10
N ARG A 499 -17.05 21.75 -25.85
CA ARG A 499 -18.05 20.76 -25.41
C ARG A 499 -17.49 19.88 -24.29
N VAL A 500 -16.17 19.68 -24.27
CA VAL A 500 -15.48 19.07 -23.13
C VAL A 500 -15.20 20.17 -22.11
N LEU A 501 -15.82 20.07 -20.93
CA LEU A 501 -15.67 21.04 -19.86
C LEU A 501 -14.47 20.73 -18.97
N ILE A 502 -14.24 19.46 -18.63
CA ILE A 502 -13.31 19.02 -17.58
C ILE A 502 -12.73 17.65 -17.91
N TRP A 503 -11.47 17.43 -17.56
CA TRP A 503 -10.84 16.10 -17.56
C TRP A 503 -10.71 15.57 -16.14
N ASP A 504 -11.45 14.51 -15.82
CA ASP A 504 -11.27 13.72 -14.60
C ASP A 504 -10.33 12.54 -14.90
N LEU A 505 -9.14 12.56 -14.31
CA LEU A 505 -8.08 11.66 -14.72
C LEU A 505 -8.24 10.25 -14.17
N PHE A 506 -8.85 10.07 -13.00
CA PHE A 506 -8.98 8.76 -12.38
C PHE A 506 -10.08 8.74 -11.30
N ASN A 507 -11.14 7.96 -11.56
CA ASN A 507 -12.19 7.70 -10.60
C ASN A 507 -11.76 6.71 -9.51
N GLU A 508 -11.95 7.07 -8.24
CA GLU A 508 -11.70 6.28 -7.03
C GLU A 508 -10.50 5.30 -7.13
N PRO A 509 -9.29 5.83 -7.40
CA PRO A 509 -8.16 5.06 -7.91
C PRO A 509 -7.74 3.86 -7.04
N ASP A 510 -7.83 3.99 -5.72
CA ASP A 510 -7.40 2.97 -4.76
C ASP A 510 -8.54 2.14 -4.14
N ASN A 511 -9.72 2.12 -4.77
CA ASN A 511 -10.88 1.43 -4.19
C ASN A 511 -10.69 -0.09 -4.08
N GLY A 512 -10.64 -0.61 -2.85
CA GLY A 512 -10.48 -2.05 -2.58
C GLY A 512 -11.74 -2.90 -2.80
N ASN A 513 -12.81 -2.31 -3.35
CA ASN A 513 -14.09 -2.94 -3.65
C ASN A 513 -14.82 -3.61 -2.48
N GLY A 514 -14.38 -3.35 -1.24
CA GLY A 514 -14.93 -3.97 -0.04
C GLY A 514 -14.66 -5.48 0.06
N GLY A 515 -13.59 -5.97 -0.59
CA GLY A 515 -13.25 -7.41 -0.59
C GLY A 515 -14.17 -8.27 -1.45
N LYS A 516 -14.97 -7.68 -2.35
CA LYS A 516 -15.70 -8.42 -3.38
C LYS A 516 -14.71 -9.31 -4.15
N TRP A 517 -15.16 -10.50 -4.54
CA TRP A 517 -14.37 -11.51 -5.27
C TRP A 517 -13.17 -12.12 -4.52
N GLY A 518 -13.07 -11.97 -3.20
CA GLY A 518 -12.01 -12.61 -2.40
C GLY A 518 -11.92 -14.13 -2.62
N GLY A 519 -10.70 -14.66 -2.75
CA GLY A 519 -10.46 -16.07 -3.03
C GLY A 519 -10.73 -16.52 -4.47
N SER A 520 -10.96 -15.57 -5.40
CA SER A 520 -11.19 -15.87 -6.82
C SER A 520 -10.11 -15.25 -7.71
N ALA A 521 -10.09 -15.63 -8.99
CA ALA A 521 -9.21 -15.00 -9.98
C ALA A 521 -9.44 -13.48 -10.12
N ALA A 522 -10.63 -12.98 -9.76
CA ALA A 522 -10.99 -11.57 -9.78
C ALA A 522 -10.73 -10.85 -8.44
N GLU A 523 -10.02 -11.47 -7.49
CA GLU A 523 -9.60 -10.81 -6.25
C GLU A 523 -8.78 -9.56 -6.57
N GLU A 524 -9.08 -8.48 -5.84
CA GLU A 524 -8.43 -7.19 -6.01
C GLU A 524 -6.94 -7.25 -5.63
N LEU A 525 -6.14 -6.29 -6.12
CA LEU A 525 -4.79 -6.11 -5.58
C LEU A 525 -4.86 -5.86 -4.05
N PRO A 526 -3.91 -6.38 -3.25
CA PRO A 526 -3.83 -6.05 -1.84
C PRO A 526 -3.90 -4.53 -1.64
N ALA A 527 -4.73 -4.05 -0.72
CA ALA A 527 -5.07 -2.62 -0.62
C ALA A 527 -3.83 -1.67 -0.58
N PRO A 528 -2.76 -1.96 0.20
CA PRO A 528 -1.55 -1.13 0.16
C PRO A 528 -0.89 -1.09 -1.22
N LEU A 529 -0.87 -2.23 -1.93
CA LEU A 529 -0.32 -2.32 -3.28
C LEU A 529 -1.21 -1.61 -4.29
N LYS A 530 -2.53 -1.75 -4.20
CA LYS A 530 -3.47 -1.04 -5.08
C LYS A 530 -3.29 0.46 -4.94
N ARG A 531 -3.29 0.99 -3.70
CA ARG A 531 -3.07 2.42 -3.44
C ARG A 531 -1.75 2.90 -4.02
N TYR A 532 -0.67 2.18 -3.75
CA TYR A 532 0.65 2.53 -4.26
C TYR A 532 0.65 2.60 -5.79
N ARG A 533 0.18 1.55 -6.47
CA ARG A 533 0.15 1.48 -7.94
C ARG A 533 -0.79 2.49 -8.60
N ALA A 534 -1.92 2.76 -7.97
CA ALA A 534 -2.87 3.75 -8.45
C ALA A 534 -2.34 5.18 -8.27
N THR A 535 -1.58 5.43 -7.19
CA THR A 535 -0.85 6.70 -7.02
C THR A 535 0.16 6.90 -8.13
N GLU A 536 0.96 5.86 -8.48
CA GLU A 536 1.93 5.95 -9.58
C GLU A 536 1.23 6.27 -10.92
N LEU A 537 0.13 5.59 -11.23
CA LEU A 537 -0.62 5.86 -12.47
C LEU A 537 -1.24 7.26 -12.46
N LEU A 538 -1.73 7.75 -11.31
CA LEU A 538 -2.31 9.08 -11.21
C LEU A 538 -1.27 10.18 -11.42
N GLU A 539 -0.09 10.04 -10.81
CA GLU A 539 1.04 10.97 -11.02
C GLU A 539 1.44 11.03 -12.49
N LYS A 540 1.56 9.86 -13.15
CA LYS A 540 1.81 9.76 -14.58
C LYS A 540 0.70 10.42 -15.42
N SER A 541 -0.56 10.20 -15.07
CA SER A 541 -1.72 10.74 -15.79
C SER A 541 -1.72 12.27 -15.78
N PHE A 542 -1.46 12.89 -14.62
CA PHE A 542 -1.28 14.34 -14.56
C PHE A 542 -0.13 14.80 -15.44
N ALA A 543 1.05 14.16 -15.36
CA ALA A 543 2.19 14.51 -16.19
C ALA A 543 1.87 14.43 -17.69
N TRP A 544 1.29 13.33 -18.15
CA TRP A 544 0.95 13.11 -19.56
C TRP A 544 -0.11 14.09 -20.07
N ALA A 545 -1.11 14.42 -19.25
CA ALA A 545 -2.12 15.42 -19.58
C ALA A 545 -1.50 16.83 -19.70
N ARG A 546 -0.57 17.18 -18.81
CA ARG A 546 0.14 18.47 -18.85
C ARG A 546 1.06 18.61 -20.06
N GLU A 547 1.65 17.51 -20.54
CA GLU A 547 2.40 17.51 -21.82
C GLU A 547 1.53 17.88 -23.03
N VAL A 548 0.21 17.63 -22.97
CA VAL A 548 -0.74 18.03 -24.03
C VAL A 548 -1.22 19.48 -23.86
N ALA A 549 -1.25 19.97 -22.62
CA ALA A 549 -1.71 21.31 -22.23
C ALA A 549 -3.12 21.65 -22.74
N PRO A 550 -4.18 20.92 -22.28
CA PRO A 550 -5.56 21.25 -22.63
C PRO A 550 -6.01 22.59 -22.08
N SER A 551 -6.95 23.24 -22.78
CA SER A 551 -7.60 24.47 -22.33
C SER A 551 -8.64 24.25 -21.24
N GLN A 552 -9.03 23.00 -20.98
CA GLN A 552 -9.91 22.59 -19.89
C GLN A 552 -9.12 22.27 -18.61
N PRO A 553 -9.71 22.44 -17.41
CA PRO A 553 -9.09 22.04 -16.16
C PRO A 553 -8.96 20.51 -16.04
N LEU A 554 -7.89 20.07 -15.36
CA LEU A 554 -7.70 18.69 -14.91
C LEU A 554 -8.14 18.52 -13.46
N THR A 555 -8.73 17.38 -13.12
CA THR A 555 -9.05 16.99 -11.75
C THR A 555 -8.85 15.49 -11.50
N ALA A 556 -8.77 15.11 -10.23
CA ALA A 556 -8.94 13.75 -9.76
C ALA A 556 -9.60 13.79 -8.37
N GLY A 557 -10.71 13.07 -8.20
CA GLY A 557 -11.53 13.17 -7.00
C GLY A 557 -10.88 12.55 -5.75
N VAL A 558 -10.94 13.26 -4.62
CA VAL A 558 -10.74 12.62 -3.31
C VAL A 558 -12.03 11.92 -2.87
N TRP A 559 -11.91 10.72 -2.32
CA TRP A 559 -13.06 9.84 -2.08
C TRP A 559 -12.88 9.04 -0.78
N GLY A 560 -13.93 8.32 -0.37
CA GLY A 560 -13.89 7.47 0.83
C GLY A 560 -13.93 8.27 2.14
N ASN A 561 -12.94 8.04 3.02
CA ASN A 561 -12.92 8.64 4.36
C ASN A 561 -12.46 10.11 4.29
N PRO A 562 -13.29 11.10 4.67
CA PRO A 562 -13.03 12.52 4.43
C PRO A 562 -12.03 13.15 5.42
N LYS A 563 -10.89 12.50 5.61
CA LYS A 563 -9.74 12.99 6.38
C LYS A 563 -8.69 13.67 5.49
N TRP A 564 -9.00 13.92 4.22
CA TRP A 564 -8.06 14.37 3.17
C TRP A 564 -7.28 15.65 3.50
N PHE A 565 -7.77 16.51 4.39
CA PHE A 565 -7.06 17.74 4.81
C PHE A 565 -6.41 17.63 6.20
N LYS A 566 -6.79 16.63 7.00
CA LYS A 566 -6.30 16.44 8.39
C LYS A 566 -5.25 15.35 8.50
N GLU A 567 -5.50 14.21 7.86
CA GLU A 567 -4.66 13.03 7.82
C GLU A 567 -4.63 12.46 6.39
N PRO A 568 -4.13 13.22 5.40
CA PRO A 568 -4.09 12.75 4.02
C PRO A 568 -3.18 11.55 3.84
N SER A 569 -3.59 10.62 2.98
CA SER A 569 -2.68 9.69 2.32
C SER A 569 -1.92 10.37 1.17
N ARG A 570 -0.90 9.70 0.64
CA ARG A 570 -0.17 10.21 -0.53
C ARG A 570 -1.09 10.43 -1.73
N ILE A 571 -2.01 9.51 -2.00
CA ILE A 571 -2.91 9.62 -3.16
C ILE A 571 -3.86 10.81 -3.03
N ASP A 572 -4.33 11.11 -1.81
CA ASP A 572 -5.13 12.32 -1.53
C ASP A 572 -4.34 13.59 -1.88
N LEU A 573 -3.05 13.64 -1.49
CA LEU A 573 -2.19 14.78 -1.79
C LEU A 573 -1.92 14.89 -3.29
N VAL A 574 -1.71 13.79 -4.00
CA VAL A 574 -1.55 13.81 -5.46
C VAL A 574 -2.81 14.36 -6.12
N SER A 575 -4.00 13.89 -5.73
CA SER A 575 -5.28 14.41 -6.22
C SER A 575 -5.43 15.91 -5.93
N LEU A 576 -5.30 16.34 -4.67
CA LEU A 576 -5.55 17.73 -4.27
C LEU A 576 -4.50 18.72 -4.81
N ARG A 577 -3.22 18.31 -4.89
CA ARG A 577 -2.12 19.22 -5.27
C ARG A 577 -1.91 19.32 -6.77
N ASN A 578 -2.42 18.41 -7.58
CA ASN A 578 -2.26 18.44 -9.04
C ASN A 578 -3.51 18.89 -9.80
N SER A 579 -4.68 18.82 -9.16
CA SER A 579 -5.94 19.25 -9.77
C SER A 579 -6.03 20.77 -9.91
N ASP A 580 -6.50 21.25 -11.06
CA ASP A 580 -6.73 22.67 -11.35
C ASP A 580 -7.94 23.20 -10.58
N ILE A 581 -9.00 22.40 -10.57
CA ILE A 581 -10.20 22.54 -9.74
C ILE A 581 -10.27 21.33 -8.81
N LEU A 582 -10.88 21.45 -7.64
CA LEU A 582 -11.01 20.32 -6.72
C LEU A 582 -12.22 19.47 -7.10
N SER A 583 -12.12 18.15 -6.99
CA SER A 583 -13.29 17.27 -6.97
C SER A 583 -13.28 16.33 -5.77
N PHE A 584 -14.46 15.95 -5.30
CA PHE A 584 -14.62 15.03 -4.18
C PHE A 584 -15.93 14.25 -4.26
N HIS A 585 -15.99 13.12 -3.55
CA HIS A 585 -17.20 12.30 -3.45
C HIS A 585 -17.81 12.40 -2.04
N THR A 586 -19.14 12.44 -1.95
CA THR A 586 -19.82 12.26 -0.66
C THR A 586 -21.18 11.61 -0.82
N TYR A 587 -21.35 10.45 -0.18
CA TYR A 587 -22.64 9.76 -0.05
C TYR A 587 -23.22 9.89 1.36
N HIS A 588 -22.75 10.88 2.13
CA HIS A 588 -23.25 11.18 3.46
C HIS A 588 -24.56 11.98 3.41
N ASN A 589 -25.32 11.93 4.51
CA ASN A 589 -26.44 12.86 4.72
C ASN A 589 -25.92 14.31 4.87
N PRO A 590 -26.78 15.33 4.76
CA PRO A 590 -26.36 16.73 4.80
C PRO A 590 -25.54 17.11 6.05
N ASN A 591 -25.96 16.65 7.24
CA ASN A 591 -25.27 17.00 8.49
C ASN A 591 -23.83 16.48 8.51
N ASP A 592 -23.62 15.25 8.06
CA ASP A 592 -22.30 14.61 8.02
C ASP A 592 -21.45 15.11 6.83
N ALA A 593 -22.08 15.59 5.75
CA ALA A 593 -21.39 16.17 4.60
C ALA A 593 -20.90 17.60 4.87
N MET A 594 -21.59 18.39 5.71
CA MET A 594 -21.26 19.81 5.94
C MET A 594 -19.82 20.07 6.41
N PRO A 595 -19.23 19.29 7.34
CA PRO A 595 -17.82 19.46 7.70
C PRO A 595 -16.85 19.30 6.53
N VAL A 596 -17.19 18.45 5.56
CA VAL A 596 -16.38 18.20 4.36
C VAL A 596 -16.57 19.33 3.35
N ILE A 597 -17.82 19.71 3.11
CA ILE A 597 -18.19 20.85 2.25
C ILE A 597 -17.48 22.12 2.74
N GLY A 598 -17.49 22.40 4.05
CA GLY A 598 -16.82 23.55 4.63
C GLY A 598 -15.29 23.50 4.45
N GLN A 599 -14.67 22.33 4.60
CA GLN A 599 -13.23 22.16 4.36
C GLN A 599 -12.84 22.39 2.89
N ILE A 600 -13.64 21.87 1.97
CA ILE A 600 -13.45 22.04 0.52
C ILE A 600 -13.67 23.50 0.12
N ALA A 601 -14.75 24.13 0.60
CA ALA A 601 -15.09 25.52 0.30
C ALA A 601 -14.07 26.53 0.87
N ALA A 602 -13.30 26.14 1.90
CA ALA A 602 -12.22 26.94 2.45
C ALA A 602 -10.93 26.90 1.61
N GLN A 603 -10.84 26.03 0.60
CA GLN A 603 -9.68 25.98 -0.29
C GLN A 603 -9.73 27.11 -1.32
N GLU A 604 -8.57 27.55 -1.80
CA GLU A 604 -8.42 28.65 -2.76
C GLU A 604 -8.80 28.28 -4.21
N ARG A 605 -9.56 27.21 -4.42
CA ARG A 605 -9.89 26.68 -5.75
C ARG A 605 -11.36 26.31 -5.83
N PRO A 606 -12.01 26.52 -7.00
CA PRO A 606 -13.35 26.00 -7.24
C PRO A 606 -13.43 24.50 -7.04
N ALA A 607 -14.60 24.00 -6.65
CA ALA A 607 -14.80 22.61 -6.33
C ALA A 607 -16.06 22.00 -6.94
N LEU A 608 -16.03 20.69 -7.14
CA LEU A 608 -17.12 19.88 -7.66
C LEU A 608 -17.33 18.65 -6.77
N CYS A 609 -18.57 18.36 -6.43
CA CYS A 609 -18.95 17.05 -5.91
C CYS A 609 -19.22 16.13 -7.10
N THR A 610 -18.27 15.28 -7.47
CA THR A 610 -18.35 14.44 -8.68
C THR A 610 -19.12 13.15 -8.47
N GLU A 611 -19.41 12.79 -7.22
CA GLU A 611 -20.35 11.73 -6.87
C GLU A 611 -21.07 12.04 -5.56
N TYR A 612 -22.40 12.01 -5.60
CA TYR A 612 -23.27 12.01 -4.42
C TYR A 612 -24.59 11.32 -4.74
N MET A 613 -25.50 11.36 -3.77
CA MET A 613 -26.87 10.87 -3.83
C MET A 613 -26.96 9.36 -3.67
N ALA A 614 -27.44 8.96 -2.49
CA ALA A 614 -27.68 7.60 -2.06
C ALA A 614 -28.84 7.66 -1.07
N ARG A 615 -30.09 7.48 -1.53
CA ARG A 615 -31.26 7.78 -0.69
C ARG A 615 -31.29 6.98 0.61
N GLY A 616 -30.78 5.74 0.58
CA GLY A 616 -30.68 4.87 1.76
C GLY A 616 -29.76 5.41 2.87
N THR A 617 -28.82 6.31 2.55
CA THR A 617 -27.95 6.99 3.53
C THR A 617 -28.42 8.40 3.85
N GLN A 618 -29.63 8.78 3.38
CA GLN A 618 -30.17 10.15 3.44
C GLN A 618 -29.32 11.18 2.69
N SER A 619 -28.48 10.74 1.76
CA SER A 619 -27.84 11.61 0.77
C SER A 619 -28.86 11.88 -0.35
N THR A 620 -29.59 12.99 -0.27
CA THR A 620 -30.68 13.33 -1.21
C THR A 620 -30.42 14.63 -1.97
N PHE A 621 -31.17 14.84 -3.07
CA PHE A 621 -31.13 16.09 -3.84
C PHE A 621 -31.49 17.30 -2.97
N GLU A 622 -32.61 17.22 -2.25
CA GLU A 622 -33.13 18.29 -1.41
C GLU A 622 -32.20 18.61 -0.23
N GLY A 623 -31.48 17.62 0.27
CA GLY A 623 -30.55 17.79 1.37
C GLY A 623 -29.24 18.44 0.97
N LEU A 624 -28.66 18.05 -0.16
CA LEU A 624 -27.28 18.40 -0.53
C LEU A 624 -27.17 19.50 -1.59
N LEU A 625 -28.06 19.53 -2.59
CA LEU A 625 -27.96 20.53 -3.66
C LEU A 625 -28.00 21.98 -3.15
N PRO A 626 -28.85 22.37 -2.17
CA PRO A 626 -28.80 23.71 -1.61
C PRO A 626 -27.45 24.05 -0.97
N GLN A 627 -26.83 23.08 -0.30
CA GLN A 627 -25.51 23.27 0.33
C GLN A 627 -24.45 23.47 -0.74
N PHE A 628 -24.44 22.63 -1.77
CA PHE A 628 -23.52 22.78 -2.88
C PHE A 628 -23.71 24.12 -3.61
N LYS A 629 -24.96 24.54 -3.88
CA LYS A 629 -25.25 25.84 -4.49
C LYS A 629 -24.74 27.01 -3.66
N GLN A 630 -25.04 27.02 -2.35
CA GLN A 630 -24.60 28.05 -1.41
C GLN A 630 -23.07 28.20 -1.39
N HIS A 631 -22.35 27.08 -1.52
CA HIS A 631 -20.89 27.04 -1.54
C HIS A 631 -20.28 27.12 -2.95
N LYS A 632 -21.10 27.34 -3.99
CA LYS A 632 -20.67 27.37 -5.40
C LYS A 632 -19.94 26.09 -5.84
N ILE A 633 -20.38 24.95 -5.34
CA ILE A 633 -19.88 23.63 -5.68
C ILE A 633 -20.80 23.04 -6.76
N GLY A 634 -20.25 22.63 -7.90
CA GLY A 634 -21.01 21.87 -8.90
C GLY A 634 -21.27 20.45 -8.42
N ALA A 635 -22.33 19.79 -8.92
CA ALA A 635 -22.81 18.53 -8.35
C ALA A 635 -23.16 17.50 -9.44
N TYR A 636 -22.62 16.29 -9.31
CA TYR A 636 -22.89 15.15 -10.18
C TYR A 636 -23.42 13.98 -9.34
N ASN A 637 -24.70 13.65 -9.47
CA ASN A 637 -25.24 12.50 -8.76
C ASN A 637 -24.76 11.20 -9.42
N TRP A 638 -24.65 10.10 -8.67
CA TRP A 638 -24.47 8.80 -9.30
C TRP A 638 -25.80 8.34 -9.90
N GLY A 639 -25.77 7.77 -11.11
CA GLY A 639 -26.95 7.25 -11.81
C GLY A 639 -27.82 8.30 -12.50
N LEU A 640 -28.64 7.88 -13.46
CA LEU A 640 -29.61 8.76 -14.14
C LEU A 640 -30.89 7.99 -14.47
N VAL A 641 -30.75 6.86 -15.15
CA VAL A 641 -31.87 6.02 -15.61
C VAL A 641 -31.68 4.60 -15.08
N ASP A 642 -32.77 3.98 -14.62
CA ASP A 642 -32.80 2.56 -14.23
C ASP A 642 -32.45 1.65 -15.43
N GLY A 643 -31.16 1.36 -15.58
CA GLY A 643 -30.58 0.67 -16.73
C GLY A 643 -29.92 -0.66 -16.38
N LYS A 644 -29.08 -1.15 -17.30
CA LYS A 644 -28.29 -2.38 -17.08
C LYS A 644 -27.36 -2.29 -15.87
N SER A 645 -26.90 -1.10 -15.48
CA SER A 645 -26.13 -0.87 -14.25
C SER A 645 -26.90 -1.20 -12.96
N GLN A 646 -28.24 -1.14 -13.00
CA GLN A 646 -29.13 -1.40 -11.87
C GLN A 646 -28.80 -0.58 -10.61
N THR A 647 -28.50 0.70 -10.81
CA THR A 647 -28.10 1.64 -9.76
C THR A 647 -29.26 2.06 -8.85
N ILE A 648 -30.50 1.66 -9.14
CA ILE A 648 -31.61 1.70 -8.18
C ILE A 648 -31.38 0.82 -6.95
N TYR A 649 -30.58 -0.26 -7.05
CA TYR A 649 -30.30 -1.15 -5.92
C TYR A 649 -29.15 -0.62 -5.06
N PRO A 650 -29.21 -0.77 -3.71
CA PRO A 650 -28.11 -0.35 -2.85
C PRO A 650 -26.90 -1.28 -2.91
N TRP A 651 -25.75 -0.81 -2.43
CA TRP A 651 -24.52 -1.61 -2.37
C TRP A 651 -24.66 -2.92 -1.58
N ASP A 652 -25.59 -3.00 -0.63
CA ASP A 652 -25.86 -4.20 0.15
C ASP A 652 -26.54 -5.32 -0.66
N SER A 653 -27.02 -5.05 -1.89
CA SER A 653 -27.56 -6.05 -2.81
C SER A 653 -26.58 -7.17 -3.17
N TRP A 654 -25.27 -6.94 -2.98
CA TRP A 654 -24.23 -7.98 -3.10
C TRP A 654 -24.26 -9.02 -1.96
N LYS A 655 -24.94 -8.73 -0.86
CA LYS A 655 -25.07 -9.59 0.32
C LYS A 655 -26.52 -9.96 0.61
N LYS A 656 -27.45 -9.08 0.26
CA LYS A 656 -28.88 -9.20 0.51
C LYS A 656 -29.62 -9.44 -0.79
N THR A 657 -30.46 -10.48 -0.81
CA THR A 657 -31.33 -10.76 -1.94
C THR A 657 -32.52 -9.80 -1.96
N TYR A 658 -32.70 -9.08 -3.06
CA TYR A 658 -33.88 -8.26 -3.31
C TYR A 658 -34.91 -9.05 -4.13
N THR A 659 -36.19 -8.97 -3.75
CA THR A 659 -37.30 -9.64 -4.46
C THR A 659 -38.17 -8.69 -5.29
N ALA A 660 -37.99 -7.38 -5.10
CA ALA A 660 -38.69 -6.29 -5.78
C ALA A 660 -37.77 -5.06 -5.89
N GLU A 661 -38.24 -3.99 -6.54
CA GLU A 661 -37.59 -2.68 -6.49
C GLU A 661 -37.39 -2.25 -5.01
N PRO A 662 -36.25 -1.64 -4.66
CA PRO A 662 -36.02 -1.13 -3.32
C PRO A 662 -36.87 0.12 -3.07
N GLU A 663 -37.37 0.32 -1.85
CA GLU A 663 -37.96 1.60 -1.42
C GLU A 663 -37.18 2.11 -0.20
N PRO A 664 -36.49 3.25 -0.30
CA PRO A 664 -36.33 4.08 -1.49
C PRO A 664 -35.40 3.49 -2.57
N TRP A 665 -35.52 3.96 -3.82
CA TRP A 665 -34.49 3.75 -4.86
C TRP A 665 -33.15 4.34 -4.43
N PHE A 666 -32.04 3.73 -4.80
CA PHE A 666 -30.73 4.15 -4.35
C PHE A 666 -30.19 5.37 -5.10
N HIS A 667 -30.00 5.29 -6.44
CA HIS A 667 -29.34 6.33 -7.24
C HIS A 667 -30.13 6.91 -8.42
N ASP A 668 -30.87 6.10 -9.19
CA ASP A 668 -31.40 6.63 -10.45
C ASP A 668 -32.55 7.63 -10.24
N VAL A 669 -32.76 8.47 -11.26
CA VAL A 669 -33.76 9.56 -11.28
C VAL A 669 -34.97 9.15 -12.10
N PHE A 670 -34.75 8.49 -13.24
CA PHE A 670 -35.78 8.11 -14.18
C PHE A 670 -35.93 6.61 -14.31
N ARG A 671 -37.15 6.19 -14.62
CA ARG A 671 -37.47 4.88 -15.17
C ARG A 671 -37.04 4.82 -16.64
N LYS A 672 -36.99 3.62 -17.21
CA LYS A 672 -36.61 3.38 -18.62
C LYS A 672 -37.46 4.12 -19.65
N ASP A 673 -38.68 4.49 -19.29
CA ASP A 673 -39.60 5.25 -20.14
C ASP A 673 -39.52 6.77 -19.94
N GLY A 674 -38.61 7.24 -19.07
CA GLY A 674 -38.44 8.65 -18.73
C GLY A 674 -39.34 9.14 -17.59
N THR A 675 -40.21 8.29 -17.03
CA THR A 675 -41.02 8.67 -15.86
C THR A 675 -40.11 8.89 -14.65
N PRO A 676 -40.19 10.03 -13.94
CA PRO A 676 -39.43 10.24 -12.72
C PRO A 676 -39.75 9.19 -11.64
N TYR A 677 -38.74 8.73 -10.90
CA TYR A 677 -38.95 7.93 -9.68
C TYR A 677 -39.78 8.71 -8.66
N ARG A 678 -39.42 9.99 -8.45
CA ARG A 678 -40.14 10.94 -7.60
C ARG A 678 -40.29 12.28 -8.32
N GLN A 679 -41.53 12.68 -8.58
CA GLN A 679 -41.82 13.95 -9.26
C GLN A 679 -41.30 15.16 -8.46
N SER A 680 -41.37 15.10 -7.12
CA SER A 680 -40.86 16.17 -6.26
C SER A 680 -39.36 16.42 -6.40
N GLU A 681 -38.57 15.38 -6.66
CA GLU A 681 -37.11 15.53 -6.83
C GLU A 681 -36.78 16.24 -8.14
N VAL A 682 -37.45 15.88 -9.25
CA VAL A 682 -37.21 16.54 -10.55
C VAL A 682 -37.73 17.98 -10.57
N ASP A 683 -38.87 18.25 -9.94
CA ASP A 683 -39.41 19.61 -9.79
C ASP A 683 -38.45 20.48 -8.96
N PHE A 684 -37.88 19.90 -7.90
CA PHE A 684 -36.90 20.56 -7.06
C PHE A 684 -35.60 20.89 -7.81
N ILE A 685 -35.02 19.92 -8.55
CA ILE A 685 -33.81 20.14 -9.35
C ILE A 685 -34.07 21.27 -10.37
N LYS A 686 -35.20 21.21 -11.07
CA LYS A 686 -35.57 22.22 -12.07
C LYS A 686 -35.74 23.61 -11.47
N HIS A 687 -36.40 23.69 -10.31
CA HIS A 687 -36.57 24.95 -9.60
C HIS A 687 -35.21 25.53 -9.20
N LEU A 688 -34.39 24.74 -8.51
CA LEU A 688 -33.12 25.18 -7.96
C LEU A 688 -32.10 25.58 -9.04
N THR A 689 -32.11 24.91 -10.20
CA THR A 689 -31.22 25.24 -11.33
C THR A 689 -31.68 26.44 -12.15
N SER A 690 -32.97 26.80 -12.07
CA SER A 690 -33.52 28.00 -12.75
C SER A 690 -33.31 29.32 -11.98
N GLU A 691 -33.06 29.24 -10.68
CA GLU A 691 -32.76 30.38 -9.81
C GLU A 691 -31.35 30.92 -10.08
N LYS A 692 -31.27 32.18 -10.53
CA LYS A 692 -30.02 32.90 -10.84
C LYS A 692 -29.19 33.24 -9.62
#